data_AF-A0A0K8J6U2-F1
#
_entry.id   AF-A0A0K8J6U2-F1
#
_cell.length_a   1.000
_cell.length_b   1.000
_cell.length_c   1.000
_cell.angle_alpha   90.00
_cell.angle_beta   90.00
_cell.angle_gamma   90.00
#
_symmetry.space_group_name_H-M   'P 1'
#
loop_
_entity.id
_entity.type
_entity.pdbx_description
1 polymer ?
#
loop_
_entity_poly.entity_id
_entity_poly.type
_entity_poly.pdbx_seq_one_letter_code
_entity_poly.pdbx_strand_id
1 'polypeptide(L)'
;MKRGKRFIIMMAILVIGFGILLKYDSSMNQIVEAQESYPAWNPSTIYNTGDMVTYDGKVWMAQWYTQGQVPGSAEAYGVWKLQTSQTPGTYPTWNAFTVYNTGDIVSYGGRLWIAQWWTQGQTPGTTGEYGVWREYTESGPVTDTQAPTVPTNLVSTSKTSTSITISWTASTDNVAVTAYEIYSNNTLLGTSSTTSYTARGLSPNTTYSFTVRAVDAAGNKSMASAQLLVTTDGESGGGNGGDETVKYYSNLPVIYIDTENGQAITSKEVYVKAKAKIMGIGSELNTALYDGDIKIRGRGNSTWFAPKKPYRIKLDKKTDLFGMGNNKDYVLLANYYDLSLMRNMIAFDFAKKLGFDVTEFQSVDLVLNGVYEGNYLLCEQTEIAKDRVDIFDWEDAAEDIAKAAAKSIPSLQNMADELEDALVENLTWATSGSFTFQGVTIKISDYYDLPNITGGYLLELDDTYDEISQFKTKSGQPIMIKSPEYAKTNQEMFNYIQSYVQAFEDAVRSNDFHATFNGQRVHYSDLFDMDSLVDFWIITEVFGNLDSMFKSTYMYKDVDGLMKMGPLWDWDLCAGGSMVIEFRDYTQTWQTLYRQLSPAQGQQWYRYLIKDPEFLQKAYDRYHSIRNTLIEDLIRNGGVIDQFAAYLAQSGQLNLEKWPSNNNMWWPMPNPQVPKYEDKVAEVKNWMNNHITWLDQQFTSFARLRSSLGVN
;
A
#
# COMPACT_ATOMS: atom_id res chain seq x y z
N MET A 1 12.46 -20.40 -69.15
CA MET A 1 13.21 -19.39 -69.96
C MET A 1 13.47 -18.18 -69.08
N LYS A 2 14.63 -18.11 -68.42
CA LYS A 2 15.83 -17.33 -68.82
C LYS A 2 15.60 -15.81 -68.99
N ARG A 3 16.18 -15.07 -68.02
CA ARG A 3 16.99 -13.82 -68.12
C ARG A 3 16.35 -12.59 -68.80
N GLY A 4 16.47 -11.35 -68.31
CA GLY A 4 17.16 -10.78 -67.15
C GLY A 4 17.40 -9.27 -67.33
N LYS A 5 17.82 -8.58 -66.25
CA LYS A 5 18.67 -7.35 -66.17
C LYS A 5 18.08 -6.05 -66.80
N ARG A 6 18.03 -4.84 -66.18
CA ARG A 6 18.82 -4.18 -65.11
C ARG A 6 18.19 -2.80 -64.72
N PHE A 7 18.36 -2.40 -63.44
CA PHE A 7 18.45 -1.05 -62.79
C PHE A 7 17.24 -0.06 -62.86
N ILE A 8 16.76 0.59 -61.77
CA ILE A 8 17.41 1.57 -60.84
C ILE A 8 16.65 1.71 -59.47
N ILE A 9 17.43 1.80 -58.36
CA ILE A 9 17.27 2.49 -57.01
C ILE A 9 16.01 2.29 -56.14
N MET A 10 16.12 1.73 -54.91
CA MET A 10 16.35 2.39 -53.59
C MET A 10 16.08 1.41 -52.40
N MET A 11 16.88 1.54 -51.32
CA MET A 11 16.65 1.20 -49.90
C MET A 11 15.98 -0.13 -49.46
N ALA A 12 16.66 -0.89 -48.57
CA ALA A 12 16.23 -1.22 -47.20
C ALA A 12 16.77 -2.58 -46.64
N ILE A 13 17.34 -2.49 -45.43
CA ILE A 13 17.12 -3.36 -44.23
C ILE A 13 17.96 -4.64 -43.97
N LEU A 14 18.66 -4.56 -42.81
CA LEU A 14 19.10 -5.54 -41.76
C LEU A 14 19.72 -6.88 -42.21
N VAL A 15 21.02 -7.14 -42.04
CA VAL A 15 21.88 -7.27 -40.82
C VAL A 15 21.49 -8.43 -39.89
N ILE A 16 22.24 -9.53 -40.03
CA ILE A 16 22.62 -10.43 -38.94
C ILE A 16 24.13 -10.26 -38.74
N GLY A 17 24.54 -9.98 -37.50
CA GLY A 17 25.81 -10.41 -36.92
C GLY A 17 27.05 -9.52 -37.07
N PHE A 18 27.87 -9.60 -36.00
CA PHE A 18 29.29 -9.26 -35.86
C PHE A 18 29.73 -7.84 -35.44
N GLY A 19 30.53 -7.83 -34.37
CA GLY A 19 31.96 -7.54 -34.55
C GLY A 19 32.40 -6.14 -34.17
N ILE A 20 32.91 -6.01 -32.94
CA ILE A 20 33.81 -4.92 -32.57
C ILE A 20 35.08 -5.09 -33.39
N LEU A 21 35.30 -4.19 -34.36
CA LEU A 21 36.59 -4.00 -35.01
C LEU A 21 37.22 -2.74 -34.43
N LEU A 22 38.28 -2.92 -33.63
CA LEU A 22 39.19 -1.85 -33.26
C LEU A 22 39.83 -1.28 -34.53
N LYS A 23 39.75 0.04 -34.71
CA LYS A 23 40.70 0.79 -35.54
C LYS A 23 41.42 1.80 -34.65
N TYR A 24 42.71 1.55 -34.46
CA TYR A 24 43.68 2.51 -33.98
C TYR A 24 44.00 3.45 -35.16
N ASP A 25 43.62 4.72 -35.07
CA ASP A 25 44.15 5.79 -35.91
C ASP A 25 45.08 6.65 -35.07
N SER A 26 46.35 6.65 -35.45
CA SER A 26 47.45 7.36 -34.76
C SER A 26 47.54 8.84 -35.12
N SER A 27 46.47 9.47 -35.61
CA SER A 27 46.50 10.88 -36.00
C SER A 27 45.15 11.58 -35.91
N MET A 28 44.70 11.94 -34.70
CA MET A 28 44.02 13.23 -34.45
C MET A 28 43.81 13.44 -32.96
N ASN A 29 44.50 14.45 -32.40
CA ASN A 29 44.22 15.00 -31.08
C ASN A 29 42.98 15.89 -31.16
N GLN A 30 41.79 15.31 -30.97
CA GLN A 30 40.59 16.03 -30.51
C GLN A 30 39.58 15.03 -29.95
N ILE A 31 39.27 15.15 -28.66
CA ILE A 31 38.08 14.53 -28.09
C ILE A 31 36.91 15.35 -28.63
N VAL A 32 36.17 14.78 -29.58
CA VAL A 32 34.84 15.27 -29.93
C VAL A 32 33.90 14.68 -28.88
N GLU A 33 33.27 15.53 -28.08
CA GLU A 33 32.21 15.14 -27.15
C GLU A 33 31.13 14.38 -27.91
N ALA A 34 30.82 13.15 -27.46
CA ALA A 34 29.66 12.42 -27.95
C ALA A 34 28.41 13.12 -27.42
N GLN A 35 27.74 13.86 -28.29
CA GLN A 35 26.42 14.44 -28.01
C GLN A 35 25.43 13.28 -27.79
N GLU A 36 24.83 13.19 -26.60
CA GLU A 36 23.79 12.19 -26.31
C GLU A 36 22.66 12.30 -27.35
N SER A 37 22.43 11.22 -28.10
CA SER A 37 21.36 11.19 -29.11
C SER A 37 20.06 10.69 -28.49
N TYR A 38 19.08 11.57 -28.31
CA TYR A 38 17.73 11.19 -27.85
C TYR A 38 16.83 10.76 -29.01
N PRO A 39 15.90 9.81 -28.79
CA PRO A 39 14.99 9.34 -29.83
C PRO A 39 14.10 10.47 -30.36
N ALA A 40 13.75 10.42 -31.64
CA ALA A 40 12.81 11.38 -32.23
C ALA A 40 11.40 11.20 -31.66
N TRP A 41 10.68 12.29 -31.42
CA TRP A 41 9.29 12.25 -30.94
C TRP A 41 8.38 11.52 -31.94
N ASN A 42 7.49 10.67 -31.43
CA ASN A 42 6.56 9.83 -32.18
C ASN A 42 5.15 9.92 -31.57
N PRO A 43 4.12 10.31 -32.34
CA PRO A 43 2.76 10.52 -31.82
C PRO A 43 2.10 9.25 -31.24
N SER A 44 2.51 8.06 -31.67
CA SER A 44 1.93 6.79 -31.20
C SER A 44 2.61 6.24 -29.95
N THR A 45 3.75 6.81 -29.55
CA THR A 45 4.52 6.37 -28.39
C THR A 45 4.00 7.05 -27.13
N ILE A 46 3.87 6.28 -26.05
CA ILE A 46 3.55 6.80 -24.72
C ILE A 46 4.86 7.25 -24.08
N TYR A 47 4.88 8.47 -23.56
CA TYR A 47 6.01 9.06 -22.84
C TYR A 47 5.62 9.35 -21.39
N ASN A 48 6.51 9.03 -20.46
CA ASN A 48 6.39 9.30 -19.04
C ASN A 48 7.28 10.49 -18.63
N THR A 49 7.10 11.01 -17.41
CA THR A 49 7.91 12.13 -16.89
C THR A 49 9.41 11.85 -17.02
N GLY A 50 10.15 12.82 -17.54
CA GLY A 50 11.60 12.73 -17.72
C GLY A 50 12.05 12.14 -19.05
N ASP A 51 11.13 11.55 -19.83
CA ASP A 51 11.47 11.05 -21.16
C ASP A 51 11.91 12.19 -22.07
N MET A 52 13.07 11.99 -22.72
CA MET A 52 13.72 12.97 -23.55
C MET A 52 13.55 12.60 -25.02
N VAL A 53 13.08 13.56 -25.82
CA VAL A 53 12.88 13.38 -27.26
C VAL A 53 13.50 14.52 -28.04
N THR A 54 13.93 14.23 -29.26
CA THR A 54 14.24 15.26 -30.25
C THR A 54 13.02 15.56 -31.10
N TYR A 55 12.65 16.84 -31.19
CA TYR A 55 11.58 17.32 -32.07
C TYR A 55 11.94 18.73 -32.57
N ASP A 56 11.88 18.92 -33.88
CA ASP A 56 12.26 20.17 -34.56
C ASP A 56 13.69 20.65 -34.20
N GLY A 57 14.66 19.72 -34.19
CA GLY A 57 16.07 20.02 -33.90
C GLY A 57 16.36 20.43 -32.45
N LYS A 58 15.39 20.32 -31.56
CA LYS A 58 15.48 20.68 -30.13
C LYS A 58 15.23 19.46 -29.26
N VAL A 59 15.75 19.50 -28.04
CA VAL A 59 15.52 18.47 -27.03
C VAL A 59 14.37 18.90 -26.13
N TRP A 60 13.41 18.01 -25.93
CA TRP A 60 12.24 18.24 -25.11
C TRP A 60 12.13 17.13 -24.07
N MET A 61 11.74 17.51 -22.85
CA MET A 61 11.49 16.59 -21.76
C MET A 61 9.99 16.52 -21.48
N ALA A 62 9.42 15.33 -21.42
CA ALA A 62 8.05 15.15 -20.96
C ALA A 62 7.96 15.53 -19.48
N GLN A 63 7.03 16.42 -19.12
CA GLN A 63 6.83 16.82 -17.73
C GLN A 63 5.92 15.85 -16.97
N TRP A 64 5.03 15.15 -17.68
CA TRP A 64 4.13 14.09 -17.18
C TRP A 64 3.65 13.20 -18.33
N TYR A 65 2.88 12.16 -18.00
CA TYR A 65 2.33 11.19 -18.96
C TYR A 65 1.70 11.87 -20.19
N THR A 66 2.11 11.44 -21.39
CA THR A 66 1.67 12.03 -22.65
C THR A 66 1.75 11.05 -23.82
N GLN A 67 0.78 11.13 -24.75
CA GLN A 67 0.72 10.34 -25.98
C GLN A 67 0.00 11.14 -27.07
N GLY A 68 0.71 11.46 -28.16
CA GLY A 68 0.17 12.19 -29.29
C GLY A 68 0.24 13.72 -29.19
N GLN A 69 0.48 14.30 -28.02
CA GLN A 69 0.70 15.74 -27.87
C GLN A 69 2.07 16.16 -28.42
N VAL A 70 2.07 17.12 -29.35
CA VAL A 70 3.27 17.59 -30.08
C VAL A 70 4.12 18.52 -29.19
N PRO A 71 5.44 18.28 -29.04
CA PRO A 71 6.33 19.19 -28.32
C PRO A 71 6.32 20.60 -28.93
N GLY A 72 6.10 21.61 -28.09
CA GLY A 72 6.09 23.03 -28.49
C GLY A 72 4.76 23.55 -29.06
N SER A 73 3.68 22.76 -29.09
CA SER A 73 2.36 23.27 -29.51
C SER A 73 1.68 24.07 -28.38
N ALA A 74 0.93 25.12 -28.74
CA ALA A 74 0.22 25.97 -27.79
C ALA A 74 -0.93 25.24 -27.07
N GLU A 75 -1.46 24.17 -27.67
CA GLU A 75 -2.52 23.33 -27.10
C GLU A 75 -1.98 22.38 -26.00
N ALA A 76 -0.66 22.22 -25.90
CA ALA A 76 -0.01 21.24 -25.03
C ALA A 76 0.41 21.78 -23.65
N TYR A 77 -0.17 22.89 -23.15
CA TYR A 77 0.02 23.48 -21.80
C TYR A 77 1.00 22.74 -20.87
N GLY A 78 2.32 22.94 -21.05
CA GLY A 78 3.36 22.43 -20.15
C GLY A 78 3.67 20.92 -20.20
N VAL A 79 3.08 20.15 -21.13
CA VAL A 79 3.34 18.70 -21.25
C VAL A 79 4.77 18.40 -21.66
N TRP A 80 5.37 19.27 -22.49
CA TRP A 80 6.75 19.17 -22.96
C TRP A 80 7.54 20.42 -22.58
N LYS A 81 8.67 20.23 -21.89
CA LYS A 81 9.61 21.31 -21.54
C LYS A 81 10.79 21.34 -22.49
N LEU A 82 10.98 22.46 -23.19
CA LEU A 82 12.15 22.70 -24.02
C LEU A 82 13.40 22.71 -23.14
N GLN A 83 14.38 21.88 -23.47
CA GLN A 83 15.71 21.94 -22.86
C GLN A 83 16.53 22.95 -23.64
N THR A 84 16.70 24.15 -23.06
CA THR A 84 17.67 25.11 -23.54
C THR A 84 19.00 24.76 -22.90
N SER A 85 19.99 24.35 -23.70
CA SER A 85 21.35 24.17 -23.24
C SER A 85 21.83 25.49 -22.63
N GLN A 86 21.92 25.58 -21.30
CA GLN A 86 22.66 26.66 -20.66
C GLN A 86 24.07 26.14 -20.43
N THR A 87 25.02 26.76 -21.13
CA THR A 87 26.45 26.48 -20.97
C THR A 87 26.84 26.80 -19.52
N PRO A 88 27.42 25.86 -18.76
CA PRO A 88 28.00 26.16 -17.46
C PRO A 88 28.97 27.35 -17.55
N GLY A 89 28.92 28.26 -16.58
CA GLY A 89 29.81 29.43 -16.48
C GLY A 89 29.32 30.74 -17.10
N THR A 90 28.13 30.83 -17.72
CA THR A 90 27.56 32.12 -18.19
C THR A 90 26.09 32.26 -17.82
N TYR A 91 25.80 32.95 -16.70
CA TYR A 91 24.43 33.10 -16.18
C TYR A 91 23.88 34.52 -16.36
N PRO A 92 22.62 34.67 -16.80
CA PRO A 92 22.00 35.99 -16.99
C PRO A 92 21.90 36.75 -15.67
N THR A 93 22.06 38.07 -15.70
CA THR A 93 21.84 38.91 -14.51
C THR A 93 20.35 38.96 -14.16
N TRP A 94 20.02 38.84 -12.86
CA TRP A 94 18.64 38.90 -12.38
C TRP A 94 17.97 40.23 -12.77
N ASN A 95 16.71 40.15 -13.21
CA ASN A 95 15.89 41.29 -13.63
C ASN A 95 14.49 41.19 -12.99
N ALA A 96 14.06 42.27 -12.32
CA ALA A 96 12.80 42.31 -11.59
C ALA A 96 11.54 42.11 -12.45
N PHE A 97 11.62 42.32 -13.76
CA PHE A 97 10.47 42.19 -14.68
C PHE A 97 10.46 40.84 -15.41
N THR A 98 11.54 40.07 -15.31
CA THR A 98 11.63 38.74 -15.90
C THR A 98 10.97 37.71 -14.98
N VAL A 99 10.18 36.82 -15.57
CA VAL A 99 9.62 35.65 -14.88
C VAL A 99 10.68 34.55 -14.88
N TYR A 100 10.92 33.96 -13.71
CA TYR A 100 11.82 32.83 -13.52
C TYR A 100 11.05 31.63 -12.96
N ASN A 101 11.38 30.44 -13.43
CA ASN A 101 10.79 29.18 -12.99
C ASN A 101 11.80 28.36 -12.17
N THR A 102 11.33 27.32 -11.49
CA THR A 102 12.19 26.42 -10.71
C THR A 102 13.40 25.95 -11.52
N GLY A 103 14.58 26.15 -10.97
CA GLY A 103 15.86 25.74 -11.56
C GLY A 103 16.55 26.80 -12.40
N ASP A 104 15.92 27.94 -12.69
CA ASP A 104 16.59 29.04 -13.41
C ASP A 104 17.70 29.64 -12.55
N ILE A 105 18.90 29.78 -13.13
CA ILE A 105 20.08 30.32 -12.45
C ILE A 105 20.37 31.72 -12.98
N VAL A 106 20.56 32.67 -12.06
CA VAL A 106 20.86 34.08 -12.36
C VAL A 106 22.06 34.56 -11.56
N SER A 107 22.77 35.55 -12.09
CA SER A 107 23.76 36.30 -11.33
C SER A 107 23.13 37.53 -10.67
N TYR A 108 23.36 37.72 -9.37
CA TYR A 108 22.92 38.91 -8.64
C TYR A 108 23.87 39.19 -7.47
N GLY A 109 24.37 40.42 -7.37
CA GLY A 109 25.29 40.83 -6.30
C GLY A 109 26.64 40.09 -6.30
N GLY A 110 27.12 39.61 -7.45
CA GLY A 110 28.39 38.86 -7.57
C GLY A 110 28.30 37.39 -7.15
N ARG A 111 27.10 36.89 -6.86
CA ARG A 111 26.80 35.49 -6.53
C ARG A 111 25.82 34.91 -7.54
N LEU A 112 25.75 33.59 -7.61
CA LEU A 112 24.77 32.88 -8.42
C LEU A 112 23.60 32.45 -7.53
N TRP A 113 22.41 32.48 -8.10
CA TRP A 113 21.18 32.16 -7.41
C TRP A 113 20.31 31.27 -8.28
N ILE A 114 19.76 30.22 -7.71
CA ILE A 114 18.81 29.32 -8.37
C ILE A 114 17.40 29.58 -7.84
N ALA A 115 16.44 29.75 -8.74
CA ALA A 115 15.03 29.91 -8.39
C ALA A 115 14.50 28.59 -7.82
N GLN A 116 13.99 28.62 -6.59
CA GLN A 116 13.44 27.43 -5.93
C GLN A 116 12.02 27.09 -6.45
N TRP A 117 11.28 28.10 -6.89
CA TRP A 117 9.98 28.01 -7.54
C TRP A 117 9.69 29.24 -8.39
N TRP A 118 8.52 29.29 -9.02
CA TRP A 118 8.09 30.43 -9.84
C TRP A 118 8.25 31.77 -9.09
N THR A 119 8.89 32.75 -9.73
CA THR A 119 9.15 34.07 -9.14
C THR A 119 9.26 35.16 -10.20
N GLN A 120 8.79 36.37 -9.87
CA GLN A 120 8.95 37.58 -10.67
C GLN A 120 9.03 38.79 -9.73
N GLY A 121 10.10 39.57 -9.82
CA GLY A 121 10.27 40.79 -9.01
C GLY A 121 10.84 40.59 -7.61
N GLN A 122 10.86 39.37 -7.06
CA GLN A 122 11.54 39.10 -5.79
C GLN A 122 13.06 39.06 -5.97
N THR A 123 13.78 39.90 -5.23
CA THR A 123 15.25 40.05 -5.34
C THR A 123 16.00 38.90 -4.65
N PRO A 124 16.99 38.25 -5.31
CA PRO A 124 17.81 37.20 -4.71
C PRO A 124 18.55 37.66 -3.44
N GLY A 125 18.62 36.80 -2.43
CA GLY A 125 19.34 37.04 -1.16
C GLY A 125 18.56 37.77 -0.06
N THR A 126 17.30 38.12 -0.29
CA THR A 126 16.49 38.91 0.68
C THR A 126 15.75 38.08 1.74
N THR A 127 15.70 36.74 1.60
CA THR A 127 14.81 35.87 2.40
C THR A 127 15.49 34.65 3.07
N GLY A 128 16.82 34.53 3.01
CA GLY A 128 17.56 33.40 3.63
C GLY A 128 17.35 32.04 2.92
N GLU A 129 17.74 30.94 3.55
CA GLU A 129 17.77 29.57 2.97
C GLU A 129 16.38 29.06 2.50
N TYR A 130 15.30 29.63 3.05
CA TYR A 130 13.90 29.31 2.71
C TYR A 130 13.26 30.32 1.73
N GLY A 131 14.06 31.20 1.13
CA GLY A 131 13.62 32.19 0.15
C GLY A 131 13.35 31.61 -1.24
N VAL A 132 12.64 32.37 -2.08
CA VAL A 132 12.36 31.99 -3.49
C VAL A 132 13.63 31.81 -4.35
N TRP A 133 14.77 32.31 -3.85
CA TRP A 133 16.10 32.16 -4.43
C TRP A 133 17.05 31.48 -3.44
N ARG A 134 17.81 30.48 -3.89
CA ARG A 134 18.91 29.85 -3.12
C ARG A 134 20.25 30.21 -3.74
N GLU A 135 21.28 30.43 -2.93
CA GLU A 135 22.65 30.61 -3.45
C GLU A 135 23.11 29.32 -4.16
N TYR A 136 23.69 29.49 -5.34
CA TYR A 136 24.16 28.40 -6.20
C TYR A 136 25.70 28.46 -6.28
N THR A 137 26.36 27.32 -6.10
CA THR A 137 27.81 27.19 -6.28
C THR A 137 28.07 26.17 -7.39
N GLU A 138 28.84 26.56 -8.39
CA GLU A 138 29.30 25.61 -9.42
C GLU A 138 30.39 24.72 -8.82
N SER A 139 30.03 23.52 -8.38
CA SER A 139 31.04 22.48 -8.12
C SER A 139 31.36 21.78 -9.45
N GLY A 140 32.40 22.24 -10.13
CA GLY A 140 33.02 21.52 -11.25
C GLY A 140 33.85 20.31 -10.76
N PRO A 141 34.12 19.30 -11.61
CA PRO A 141 34.80 18.08 -11.19
C PRO A 141 36.29 18.34 -10.97
N VAL A 142 36.81 17.98 -9.79
CA VAL A 142 38.22 17.62 -9.62
C VAL A 142 38.36 16.14 -9.98
N THR A 143 39.23 15.82 -10.94
CA THR A 143 39.57 14.44 -11.27
C THR A 143 40.33 13.82 -10.10
N ASP A 144 39.68 12.88 -9.40
CA ASP A 144 40.32 12.05 -8.39
C ASP A 144 41.30 11.08 -9.04
N THR A 145 42.52 11.01 -8.50
CA THR A 145 43.61 10.18 -9.04
C THR A 145 44.16 9.20 -8.01
N GLN A 146 43.62 9.21 -6.80
CA GLN A 146 44.05 8.30 -5.74
C GLN A 146 43.17 7.05 -5.78
N ALA A 147 43.81 5.88 -5.70
CA ALA A 147 43.09 4.61 -5.71
C ALA A 147 42.65 4.22 -4.28
N PRO A 148 41.50 3.55 -4.13
CA PRO A 148 41.04 3.02 -2.85
C PRO A 148 42.04 2.08 -2.16
N THR A 149 41.91 1.93 -0.85
CA THR A 149 42.67 0.92 -0.10
C THR A 149 42.31 -0.50 -0.53
N VAL A 150 43.21 -1.46 -0.33
CA VAL A 150 42.98 -2.87 -0.68
C VAL A 150 41.90 -3.49 0.24
N PRO A 151 40.89 -4.20 -0.30
CA PRO A 151 39.94 -4.95 0.51
C PRO A 151 40.64 -6.03 1.35
N THR A 152 40.27 -6.16 2.63
CA THR A 152 40.87 -7.11 3.57
C THR A 152 39.84 -8.10 4.12
N ASN A 153 40.27 -9.14 4.84
CA ASN A 153 39.40 -10.17 5.45
C ASN A 153 38.42 -10.85 4.46
N LEU A 154 38.90 -11.16 3.26
CA LEU A 154 38.10 -11.90 2.29
C LEU A 154 37.85 -13.33 2.79
N VAL A 155 36.59 -13.69 3.01
CA VAL A 155 36.16 -15.00 3.54
C VAL A 155 34.95 -15.53 2.78
N SER A 156 34.74 -16.85 2.79
CA SER A 156 33.51 -17.47 2.30
C SER A 156 32.53 -17.60 3.45
N THR A 157 31.32 -17.10 3.25
CA THR A 157 30.24 -17.16 4.25
C THR A 157 29.28 -18.31 3.99
N SER A 158 29.16 -18.76 2.73
CA SER A 158 28.42 -19.95 2.35
C SER A 158 28.90 -20.50 1.01
N LYS A 159 28.63 -21.79 0.78
CA LYS A 159 28.87 -22.46 -0.49
C LYS A 159 27.84 -23.57 -0.72
N THR A 160 27.63 -23.90 -1.99
CA THR A 160 26.83 -25.03 -2.47
C THR A 160 27.63 -25.78 -3.54
N SER A 161 27.00 -26.73 -4.24
CA SER A 161 27.62 -27.39 -5.40
C SER A 161 27.80 -26.46 -6.61
N THR A 162 27.04 -25.36 -6.73
CA THR A 162 27.12 -24.47 -7.91
C THR A 162 27.23 -22.98 -7.58
N SER A 163 27.42 -22.64 -6.31
CA SER A 163 27.59 -21.24 -5.88
C SER A 163 28.48 -21.09 -4.65
N ILE A 164 29.15 -19.94 -4.54
CA ILE A 164 29.97 -19.56 -3.38
C ILE A 164 29.67 -18.10 -3.07
N THR A 165 29.33 -17.80 -1.82
CA THR A 165 29.22 -16.43 -1.30
C THR A 165 30.48 -16.06 -0.55
N ILE A 166 31.01 -14.89 -0.85
CA ILE A 166 32.21 -14.30 -0.23
C ILE A 166 31.89 -12.91 0.33
N SER A 167 32.54 -12.55 1.42
CA SER A 167 32.46 -11.22 2.03
C SER A 167 33.85 -10.72 2.42
N TRP A 168 34.00 -9.40 2.51
CA TRP A 168 35.25 -8.74 2.89
C TRP A 168 35.01 -7.51 3.76
N THR A 169 36.08 -6.96 4.33
CA THR A 169 36.06 -5.66 5.01
C THR A 169 36.16 -4.52 4.00
N ALA A 170 35.36 -3.47 4.20
CA ALA A 170 35.28 -2.31 3.31
C ALA A 170 36.64 -1.60 3.16
N SER A 171 36.89 -1.13 1.94
CA SER A 171 37.97 -0.20 1.61
C SER A 171 37.58 1.24 1.90
N THR A 172 38.57 2.11 2.05
CA THR A 172 38.42 3.56 2.18
C THR A 172 39.12 4.27 1.03
N ASP A 173 38.66 5.48 0.72
CA ASP A 173 39.19 6.34 -0.32
C ASP A 173 39.05 7.82 0.09
N ASN A 174 39.79 8.74 -0.54
CA ASN A 174 39.74 10.17 -0.25
C ASN A 174 38.44 10.84 -0.75
N VAL A 175 37.77 10.29 -1.76
CA VAL A 175 36.45 10.76 -2.20
C VAL A 175 35.38 9.73 -1.86
N ALA A 176 35.41 8.56 -2.48
CA ALA A 176 34.47 7.48 -2.20
C ALA A 176 34.84 6.19 -2.94
N VAL A 177 34.68 5.05 -2.26
CA VAL A 177 34.62 3.75 -2.93
C VAL A 177 33.21 3.54 -3.46
N THR A 178 33.06 3.33 -4.76
CA THR A 178 31.76 3.21 -5.44
C THR A 178 31.41 1.76 -5.78
N ALA A 179 32.42 0.90 -5.94
CA ALA A 179 32.21 -0.50 -6.26
C ALA A 179 33.40 -1.39 -5.85
N TYR A 180 33.17 -2.70 -5.91
CA TYR A 180 34.19 -3.73 -5.82
C TYR A 180 34.12 -4.62 -7.06
N GLU A 181 35.26 -4.96 -7.65
CA GLU A 181 35.40 -5.95 -8.72
C GLU A 181 35.82 -7.30 -8.13
N ILE A 182 35.06 -8.35 -8.46
CA ILE A 182 35.25 -9.70 -7.95
C ILE A 182 35.79 -10.58 -9.06
N TYR A 183 36.95 -11.19 -8.83
CA TYR A 183 37.61 -12.05 -9.79
C TYR A 183 37.63 -13.50 -9.30
N SER A 184 37.47 -14.43 -10.24
CA SER A 184 37.75 -15.85 -10.04
C SER A 184 38.79 -16.32 -11.03
N ASN A 185 39.86 -16.96 -10.57
CA ASN A 185 40.98 -17.41 -11.42
C ASN A 185 41.53 -16.31 -12.35
N ASN A 186 41.59 -15.07 -11.85
CA ASN A 186 41.96 -13.83 -12.57
C ASN A 186 40.99 -13.37 -13.67
N THR A 187 39.82 -13.98 -13.81
CA THR A 187 38.72 -13.52 -14.68
C THR A 187 37.70 -12.73 -13.86
N LEU A 188 37.29 -11.54 -14.33
CA LEU A 188 36.26 -10.74 -13.67
C LEU A 188 34.92 -11.47 -13.74
N LEU A 189 34.32 -11.74 -12.59
CA LEU A 189 32.98 -12.35 -12.48
C LEU A 189 31.88 -11.29 -12.47
N GLY A 190 32.15 -10.13 -11.87
CA GLY A 190 31.20 -9.03 -11.77
C GLY A 190 31.63 -8.00 -10.74
N THR A 191 30.74 -7.03 -10.49
CA THR A 191 30.93 -5.97 -9.51
C THR A 191 29.92 -6.05 -8.37
N SER A 192 30.25 -5.48 -7.21
CA SER A 192 29.34 -5.30 -6.08
C SER A 192 29.51 -3.91 -5.50
N SER A 193 28.41 -3.20 -5.20
CA SER A 193 28.44 -1.93 -4.45
C SER A 193 28.50 -2.13 -2.93
N THR A 194 28.44 -3.39 -2.47
CA THR A 194 28.53 -3.77 -1.06
C THR A 194 29.72 -4.69 -0.83
N THR A 195 30.04 -5.01 0.43
CA THR A 195 31.22 -5.83 0.77
C THR A 195 30.95 -7.34 0.75
N SER A 196 30.06 -7.78 -0.13
CA SER A 196 29.66 -9.18 -0.32
C SER A 196 29.33 -9.46 -1.79
N TYR A 197 29.54 -10.71 -2.22
CA TYR A 197 29.21 -11.18 -3.57
C TYR A 197 28.96 -12.69 -3.60
N THR A 198 27.96 -13.13 -4.38
CA THR A 198 27.68 -14.55 -4.61
C THR A 198 28.04 -14.93 -6.05
N ALA A 199 29.10 -15.71 -6.22
CA ALA A 199 29.44 -16.35 -7.49
C ALA A 199 28.51 -17.54 -7.73
N ARG A 200 27.89 -17.61 -8.92
CA ARG A 200 26.88 -18.62 -9.31
C ARG A 200 27.28 -19.31 -10.61
N GLY A 201 26.66 -20.46 -10.91
CA GLY A 201 26.97 -21.24 -12.12
C GLY A 201 28.34 -21.92 -12.05
N LEU A 202 28.80 -22.20 -10.83
CA LEU A 202 30.06 -22.90 -10.58
C LEU A 202 29.86 -24.41 -10.78
N SER A 203 30.94 -25.11 -11.12
CA SER A 203 30.93 -26.56 -11.22
C SER A 203 31.02 -27.18 -9.83
N PRO A 204 30.29 -28.28 -9.56
CA PRO A 204 30.41 -29.05 -8.32
C PRO A 204 31.82 -29.59 -8.07
N ASN A 205 32.15 -29.76 -6.79
CA ASN A 205 33.43 -30.27 -6.30
C ASN A 205 34.66 -29.61 -6.98
N THR A 206 34.56 -28.32 -7.30
CA THR A 206 35.57 -27.56 -8.04
C THR A 206 36.10 -26.43 -7.17
N THR A 207 37.42 -26.28 -7.11
CA THR A 207 38.07 -25.22 -6.33
C THR A 207 38.19 -23.94 -7.15
N TYR A 208 37.69 -22.84 -6.60
CA TYR A 208 37.76 -21.50 -7.17
C TYR A 208 38.65 -20.59 -6.33
N SER A 209 39.41 -19.74 -7.00
CA SER A 209 40.26 -18.72 -6.38
C SER A 209 39.61 -17.34 -6.50
N PHE A 210 39.17 -16.76 -5.40
CA PHE A 210 38.58 -15.41 -5.38
C PHE A 210 39.57 -14.33 -4.94
N THR A 211 39.52 -13.18 -5.60
CA THR A 211 40.17 -11.92 -5.18
C THR A 211 39.25 -10.75 -5.46
N VAL A 212 39.34 -9.69 -4.64
CA VAL A 212 38.50 -8.50 -4.76
C VAL A 212 39.35 -7.23 -4.88
N ARG A 213 38.93 -6.28 -5.72
CA ARG A 213 39.51 -4.92 -5.83
C ARG A 213 38.42 -3.89 -5.55
N ALA A 214 38.76 -2.80 -4.87
CA ALA A 214 37.88 -1.64 -4.71
C ALA A 214 38.05 -0.67 -5.90
N VAL A 215 36.98 0.01 -6.28
CA VAL A 215 36.91 0.99 -7.37
C VAL A 215 36.24 2.26 -6.86
N ASP A 216 36.80 3.43 -7.18
CA ASP A 216 36.24 4.73 -6.83
C ASP A 216 35.35 5.33 -7.95
N ALA A 217 34.86 6.55 -7.73
CA ALA A 217 34.03 7.27 -8.70
C ALA A 217 34.79 7.72 -9.96
N ALA A 218 36.12 7.85 -9.90
CA ALA A 218 36.98 8.22 -11.02
C ALA A 218 37.49 7.00 -11.81
N GLY A 219 37.21 5.78 -11.35
CA GLY A 219 37.62 4.53 -11.96
C GLY A 219 39.01 4.03 -11.51
N ASN A 220 39.63 4.67 -10.50
CA ASN A 220 40.88 4.17 -9.92
C ASN A 220 40.59 2.88 -9.13
N LYS A 221 41.51 1.91 -9.21
CA LYS A 221 41.34 0.58 -8.63
C LYS A 221 42.43 0.27 -7.62
N SER A 222 42.04 -0.30 -6.48
CA SER A 222 43.00 -0.81 -5.50
C SER A 222 43.82 -1.99 -6.07
N MET A 223 44.91 -2.37 -5.38
CA MET A 223 45.46 -3.72 -5.57
C MET A 223 44.43 -4.78 -5.17
N ALA A 224 44.60 -6.01 -5.66
CA ALA A 224 43.73 -7.12 -5.28
C ALA A 224 43.94 -7.54 -3.82
N SER A 225 42.86 -7.98 -3.16
CA SER A 225 42.92 -8.64 -1.85
C SER A 225 43.82 -9.87 -1.87
N ALA A 226 44.15 -10.38 -0.67
CA ALA A 226 44.67 -11.74 -0.56
C ALA A 226 43.72 -12.75 -1.22
N GLN A 227 44.29 -13.77 -1.87
CA GLN A 227 43.55 -14.80 -2.59
C GLN A 227 42.84 -15.75 -1.60
N LEU A 228 41.55 -16.00 -1.84
CA LEU A 228 40.74 -16.96 -1.09
C LEU A 228 40.43 -18.18 -1.98
N LEU A 229 40.84 -19.38 -1.56
CA LEU A 229 40.49 -20.62 -2.23
C LEU A 229 39.26 -21.26 -1.57
N VAL A 230 38.24 -21.58 -2.37
CA VAL A 230 37.00 -22.20 -1.88
C VAL A 230 36.54 -23.28 -2.86
N THR A 231 36.27 -24.49 -2.34
CA THR A 231 35.79 -25.63 -3.12
C THR A 231 34.28 -25.78 -2.96
N THR A 232 33.53 -25.75 -4.07
CA THR A 232 32.08 -26.06 -4.08
C THR A 232 31.81 -27.47 -3.56
N ASP A 233 30.60 -27.71 -3.08
CA ASP A 233 30.21 -29.05 -2.61
C ASP A 233 29.98 -30.02 -3.80
N GLY A 234 29.88 -31.32 -3.53
CA GLY A 234 29.57 -32.32 -4.56
C GLY A 234 28.09 -32.33 -4.98
N GLU A 235 27.77 -32.93 -6.12
CA GLU A 235 26.36 -33.17 -6.50
C GLU A 235 25.74 -34.22 -5.57
N SER A 236 24.70 -33.86 -4.83
CA SER A 236 23.90 -34.80 -4.05
C SER A 236 22.82 -35.43 -4.94
N GLY A 237 22.91 -36.74 -5.17
CA GLY A 237 21.94 -37.48 -5.97
C GLY A 237 20.70 -37.93 -5.19
N GLY A 238 19.51 -37.70 -5.78
CA GLY A 238 18.32 -38.53 -5.63
C GLY A 238 17.11 -37.92 -4.89
N GLY A 239 16.06 -37.54 -5.65
CA GLY A 239 14.68 -37.49 -5.14
C GLY A 239 13.77 -36.35 -5.66
N ASN A 240 13.20 -36.52 -6.86
CA ASN A 240 12.00 -35.92 -7.47
C ASN A 240 11.40 -34.58 -6.99
N GLY A 241 11.28 -33.65 -7.96
CA GLY A 241 10.08 -32.80 -8.15
C GLY A 241 10.22 -31.33 -7.74
N GLY A 242 10.62 -30.50 -8.71
CA GLY A 242 10.53 -29.03 -8.78
C GLY A 242 10.34 -28.26 -7.47
N ASP A 243 11.41 -27.66 -6.96
CA ASP A 243 11.31 -26.54 -6.02
C ASP A 243 12.18 -25.40 -6.55
N GLU A 244 11.53 -24.44 -7.19
CA GLU A 244 12.10 -23.13 -7.45
C GLU A 244 12.52 -22.54 -6.10
N THR A 245 13.79 -22.15 -5.97
CA THR A 245 14.32 -21.63 -4.70
C THR A 245 13.55 -20.39 -4.26
N VAL A 246 12.67 -20.58 -3.29
CA VAL A 246 11.98 -19.55 -2.50
C VAL A 246 13.03 -18.55 -2.00
N LYS A 247 12.98 -17.30 -2.47
CA LYS A 247 13.90 -16.22 -2.11
C LYS A 247 13.31 -15.44 -0.94
N TYR A 248 13.78 -15.68 0.27
CA TYR A 248 13.37 -14.92 1.46
C TYR A 248 13.96 -13.50 1.41
N TYR A 249 13.09 -12.49 1.53
CA TYR A 249 13.48 -11.07 1.53
C TYR A 249 13.59 -10.49 2.94
N SER A 250 12.85 -11.06 3.90
CA SER A 250 12.85 -10.66 5.30
C SER A 250 12.51 -11.84 6.23
N ASN A 251 12.33 -11.56 7.52
CA ASN A 251 11.83 -12.51 8.53
C ASN A 251 10.29 -12.66 8.53
N LEU A 252 9.60 -12.03 7.57
CA LEU A 252 8.14 -12.13 7.40
C LEU A 252 7.77 -13.34 6.53
N PRO A 253 6.52 -13.82 6.62
CA PRO A 253 5.95 -14.69 5.60
C PRO A 253 6.09 -14.06 4.20
N VAL A 254 6.25 -14.90 3.18
CA VAL A 254 6.36 -14.45 1.79
C VAL A 254 5.24 -15.08 0.96
N ILE A 255 4.58 -14.25 0.16
CA ILE A 255 3.60 -14.67 -0.84
C ILE A 255 4.24 -14.54 -2.22
N TYR A 256 4.34 -15.64 -2.93
CA TYR A 256 4.71 -15.68 -4.34
C TYR A 256 3.44 -15.78 -5.17
N ILE A 257 3.28 -14.90 -6.14
CA ILE A 257 2.17 -14.91 -7.09
C ILE A 257 2.74 -14.82 -8.50
N ASP A 258 2.42 -15.80 -9.33
CA ASP A 258 2.76 -15.79 -10.76
C ASP A 258 1.46 -15.79 -11.56
N THR A 259 1.17 -14.65 -12.20
CA THR A 259 0.03 -14.53 -13.10
C THR A 259 0.28 -15.32 -14.37
N GLU A 260 -0.78 -15.82 -14.98
CA GLU A 260 -0.69 -16.59 -16.21
C GLU A 260 0.06 -15.78 -17.29
N ASN A 261 1.19 -16.31 -17.78
CA ASN A 261 2.10 -15.66 -18.72
C ASN A 261 2.67 -14.30 -18.26
N GLY A 262 2.72 -14.02 -16.95
CA GLY A 262 3.20 -12.75 -16.41
C GLY A 262 2.27 -11.57 -16.71
N GLN A 263 0.97 -11.84 -16.93
CA GLN A 263 -0.03 -10.81 -17.22
C GLN A 263 -0.10 -9.74 -16.11
N ALA A 264 -0.10 -8.46 -16.51
CA ALA A 264 -0.28 -7.34 -15.60
C ALA A 264 -1.71 -7.29 -15.03
N ILE A 265 -1.82 -6.88 -13.76
CA ILE A 265 -3.10 -6.70 -13.07
C ILE A 265 -3.49 -5.23 -13.17
N THR A 266 -4.40 -4.90 -14.08
CA THR A 266 -4.76 -3.51 -14.43
C THR A 266 -6.21 -3.14 -14.15
N SER A 267 -7.00 -4.07 -13.64
CA SER A 267 -8.44 -3.88 -13.40
C SER A 267 -8.78 -4.15 -11.94
N LYS A 268 -9.72 -3.33 -11.43
CA LYS A 268 -10.38 -3.60 -10.15
C LYS A 268 -11.50 -4.61 -10.28
N GLU A 269 -12.06 -4.85 -11.47
CA GLU A 269 -13.24 -5.71 -11.65
C GLU A 269 -12.91 -7.06 -12.28
N VAL A 270 -11.88 -7.11 -13.12
CA VAL A 270 -11.54 -8.30 -13.89
C VAL A 270 -10.44 -9.06 -13.19
N TYR A 271 -10.76 -10.28 -12.74
CA TYR A 271 -9.80 -11.21 -12.18
C TYR A 271 -8.86 -11.78 -13.25
N VAL A 272 -7.57 -11.84 -12.91
CA VAL A 272 -6.52 -12.54 -13.63
C VAL A 272 -6.26 -13.88 -12.93
N LYS A 273 -6.06 -14.95 -13.69
CA LYS A 273 -5.66 -16.24 -13.13
C LYS A 273 -4.18 -16.21 -12.75
N ALA A 274 -3.84 -16.80 -11.62
CA ALA A 274 -2.47 -16.90 -11.14
C ALA A 274 -2.26 -18.18 -10.34
N LYS A 275 -1.00 -18.53 -10.10
CA LYS A 275 -0.60 -19.50 -9.08
C LYS A 275 -0.05 -18.75 -7.89
N ALA A 276 -0.31 -19.23 -6.69
CA ALA A 276 0.27 -18.67 -5.48
C ALA A 276 0.90 -19.74 -4.59
N LYS A 277 2.05 -19.38 -4.01
CA LYS A 277 2.72 -20.12 -2.93
C LYS A 277 2.87 -19.19 -1.74
N ILE A 278 2.26 -19.54 -0.60
CA ILE A 278 2.28 -18.75 0.64
C ILE A 278 3.13 -19.50 1.65
N MET A 279 4.25 -18.90 2.07
CA MET A 279 5.22 -19.50 2.97
C MET A 279 5.02 -19.04 4.42
N GLY A 280 5.26 -19.92 5.40
CA GLY A 280 5.09 -19.66 6.84
C GLY A 280 6.18 -18.80 7.50
N ILE A 281 6.23 -18.80 8.84
CA ILE A 281 7.14 -17.96 9.67
C ILE A 281 8.25 -18.83 10.33
N GLY A 282 9.44 -18.27 10.53
CA GLY A 282 10.47 -18.85 11.41
C GLY A 282 11.06 -20.17 10.91
N SER A 283 11.12 -21.21 11.76
CA SER A 283 11.61 -22.54 11.35
C SER A 283 10.73 -23.22 10.29
N GLU A 284 9.53 -22.68 10.07
CA GLU A 284 8.54 -23.13 9.08
C GLU A 284 8.57 -22.29 7.80
N LEU A 285 9.58 -21.41 7.61
CA LEU A 285 9.75 -20.65 6.37
C LEU A 285 9.75 -21.57 5.13
N ASN A 286 10.20 -22.82 5.27
CA ASN A 286 10.21 -23.82 4.19
C ASN A 286 8.89 -24.59 4.01
N THR A 287 7.86 -24.32 4.82
CA THR A 287 6.56 -24.97 4.72
C THR A 287 5.58 -24.03 4.02
N ALA A 288 5.04 -24.47 2.88
CA ALA A 288 3.97 -23.77 2.21
C ALA A 288 2.67 -23.96 3.01
N LEU A 289 2.08 -22.87 3.49
CA LEU A 289 0.73 -22.82 4.05
C LEU A 289 -0.32 -22.94 2.93
N TYR A 290 0.02 -22.47 1.74
CA TYR A 290 -0.79 -22.63 0.55
C TYR A 290 0.10 -22.82 -0.68
N ASP A 291 -0.33 -23.73 -1.54
CA ASP A 291 0.20 -23.95 -2.87
C ASP A 291 -0.99 -24.37 -3.76
N GLY A 292 -1.34 -23.53 -4.73
CA GLY A 292 -2.55 -23.71 -5.52
C GLY A 292 -2.84 -22.59 -6.51
N ASP A 293 -3.91 -22.78 -7.26
CA ASP A 293 -4.38 -21.77 -8.20
C ASP A 293 -5.12 -20.66 -7.43
N ILE A 294 -5.03 -19.43 -7.91
CA ILE A 294 -5.77 -18.29 -7.36
C ILE A 294 -6.33 -17.43 -8.51
N LYS A 295 -7.25 -16.55 -8.15
CA LYS A 295 -7.62 -15.38 -8.96
C LYS A 295 -7.17 -14.12 -8.24
N ILE A 296 -6.60 -13.17 -8.97
CA ILE A 296 -6.13 -11.88 -8.43
C ILE A 296 -6.68 -10.72 -9.24
N ARG A 297 -7.15 -9.66 -8.57
CA ARG A 297 -7.54 -8.38 -9.18
C ARG A 297 -7.02 -7.21 -8.36
N GLY A 298 -7.01 -6.02 -8.94
CA GLY A 298 -6.79 -4.78 -8.22
C GLY A 298 -7.89 -4.51 -7.21
N ARG A 299 -7.62 -3.67 -6.21
CA ARG A 299 -8.66 -3.20 -5.28
C ARG A 299 -8.43 -1.76 -4.85
N GLY A 300 -9.33 -1.26 -3.99
CA GLY A 300 -9.20 0.05 -3.36
C GLY A 300 -9.74 1.20 -4.21
N ASN A 301 -9.95 2.33 -3.54
CA ASN A 301 -10.44 3.55 -4.17
C ASN A 301 -9.26 4.48 -4.45
N SER A 302 -8.89 5.35 -3.51
CA SER A 302 -7.72 6.22 -3.63
C SER A 302 -6.42 5.42 -3.80
N THR A 303 -6.25 4.34 -3.04
CA THR A 303 -5.06 3.47 -3.05
C THR A 303 -4.82 2.76 -4.38
N TRP A 304 -5.85 2.58 -5.21
CA TRP A 304 -5.68 2.00 -6.54
C TRP A 304 -4.81 2.86 -7.46
N PHE A 305 -4.77 4.18 -7.23
CA PHE A 305 -3.99 5.11 -8.03
C PHE A 305 -2.54 5.25 -7.56
N ALA A 306 -2.18 4.67 -6.41
CA ALA A 306 -0.81 4.64 -5.92
C ALA A 306 0.14 3.85 -6.87
N PRO A 307 1.44 4.18 -6.92
CA PRO A 307 2.43 3.37 -7.66
C PRO A 307 2.45 1.90 -7.22
N LYS A 308 2.41 1.66 -5.91
CA LYS A 308 2.29 0.33 -5.35
C LYS A 308 0.82 -0.06 -5.21
N LYS A 309 0.40 -1.07 -5.98
CA LYS A 309 -1.02 -1.45 -6.08
C LYS A 309 -1.43 -2.40 -4.96
N PRO A 310 -2.62 -2.21 -4.36
CA PRO A 310 -3.25 -3.20 -3.49
C PRO A 310 -4.03 -4.23 -4.33
N TYR A 311 -4.19 -5.44 -3.79
CA TYR A 311 -4.82 -6.56 -4.50
C TYR A 311 -5.90 -7.25 -3.67
N ARG A 312 -6.86 -7.88 -4.36
CA ARG A 312 -7.73 -8.91 -3.79
C ARG A 312 -7.34 -10.25 -4.41
N ILE A 313 -7.15 -11.26 -3.57
CA ILE A 313 -6.85 -12.63 -3.99
C ILE A 313 -8.01 -13.55 -3.59
N LYS A 314 -8.36 -14.48 -4.47
CA LYS A 314 -9.35 -15.52 -4.25
C LYS A 314 -8.71 -16.88 -4.48
N LEU A 315 -8.60 -17.68 -3.42
CA LEU A 315 -8.04 -19.03 -3.45
C LEU A 315 -8.99 -20.00 -4.18
N ASP A 316 -8.44 -21.07 -4.75
CA ASP A 316 -9.23 -22.13 -5.39
C ASP A 316 -9.96 -23.02 -4.37
N LYS A 317 -9.48 -23.03 -3.12
CA LYS A 317 -10.01 -23.78 -1.99
C LYS A 317 -9.94 -22.94 -0.71
N LYS A 318 -10.92 -23.15 0.18
CA LYS A 318 -10.87 -22.60 1.54
C LYS A 318 -9.60 -23.11 2.24
N THR A 319 -8.82 -22.20 2.80
CA THR A 319 -7.55 -22.48 3.49
C THR A 319 -7.46 -21.55 4.69
N ASP A 320 -7.05 -22.07 5.85
CA ASP A 320 -6.70 -21.27 7.02
C ASP A 320 -5.29 -20.71 6.88
N LEU A 321 -5.20 -19.43 6.50
CA LEU A 321 -3.94 -18.72 6.40
C LEU A 321 -3.64 -18.04 7.73
N PHE A 322 -2.58 -18.45 8.42
CA PHE A 322 -2.09 -17.81 9.65
C PHE A 322 -3.11 -17.74 10.80
N GLY A 323 -4.12 -18.62 10.82
CA GLY A 323 -5.18 -18.59 11.85
C GLY A 323 -6.33 -17.65 11.53
N MET A 324 -6.45 -17.19 10.28
CA MET A 324 -7.56 -16.37 9.76
C MET A 324 -8.80 -17.20 9.40
N GLY A 325 -8.95 -18.41 9.92
CA GLY A 325 -10.09 -19.27 9.63
C GLY A 325 -10.12 -19.82 8.19
N ASN A 326 -11.01 -20.78 7.94
CA ASN A 326 -11.00 -21.54 6.70
C ASN A 326 -11.70 -20.78 5.55
N ASN A 327 -10.98 -19.86 4.91
CA ASN A 327 -11.52 -18.88 3.96
C ASN A 327 -10.85 -18.92 2.58
N LYS A 328 -11.50 -18.31 1.57
CA LYS A 328 -10.97 -18.23 0.19
C LYS A 328 -10.72 -16.80 -0.29
N ASP A 329 -11.32 -15.80 0.36
CA ASP A 329 -11.26 -14.40 -0.03
C ASP A 329 -10.35 -13.62 0.94
N TYR A 330 -9.25 -13.07 0.39
CA TYR A 330 -8.25 -12.33 1.13
C TYR A 330 -7.84 -11.06 0.37
N VAL A 331 -7.27 -10.12 1.10
CA VAL A 331 -6.84 -8.82 0.56
C VAL A 331 -5.41 -8.52 0.95
N LEU A 332 -4.68 -7.91 0.02
CA LEU A 332 -3.33 -7.42 0.21
C LEU A 332 -3.38 -5.90 0.22
N LEU A 333 -3.39 -5.31 1.42
CA LEU A 333 -3.28 -3.87 1.59
C LEU A 333 -1.82 -3.46 1.37
N ALA A 334 -1.60 -2.55 0.43
CA ALA A 334 -0.26 -2.11 0.05
C ALA A 334 0.40 -1.20 1.11
N ASN A 335 -0.40 -0.60 2.00
CA ASN A 335 0.02 0.41 2.98
C ASN A 335 0.96 1.47 2.40
N TYR A 336 0.76 1.85 1.13
CA TYR A 336 1.71 2.70 0.40
C TYR A 336 1.89 4.08 1.04
N TYR A 337 0.82 4.63 1.63
CA TYR A 337 0.84 5.93 2.29
C TYR A 337 1.35 5.86 3.73
N ASP A 338 1.29 4.69 4.37
CA ASP A 338 1.83 4.46 5.71
C ASP A 338 3.27 3.96 5.63
N LEU A 339 4.23 4.89 5.70
CA LEU A 339 5.66 4.55 5.64
C LEU A 339 6.15 3.75 6.86
N SER A 340 5.38 3.68 7.94
CA SER A 340 5.67 2.84 9.10
C SER A 340 5.17 1.39 8.91
N LEU A 341 4.23 1.18 7.98
CA LEU A 341 3.55 -0.08 7.69
C LEU A 341 2.77 -0.70 8.86
N MET A 342 2.74 -0.05 10.02
CA MET A 342 2.25 -0.64 11.27
C MET A 342 0.98 -0.01 11.82
N ARG A 343 0.45 1.09 11.24
CA ARG A 343 -0.71 1.81 11.82
C ARG A 343 -1.96 0.95 11.90
N ASN A 344 -2.28 0.25 10.82
CA ASN A 344 -3.31 -0.78 10.81
C ASN A 344 -3.02 -1.85 11.89
N MET A 345 -1.79 -2.37 11.95
CA MET A 345 -1.42 -3.45 12.86
C MET A 345 -1.59 -3.07 14.33
N ILE A 346 -1.13 -1.88 14.76
CA ILE A 346 -1.25 -1.44 16.15
C ILE A 346 -2.71 -1.18 16.53
N ALA A 347 -3.53 -0.65 15.62
CA ALA A 347 -4.94 -0.41 15.87
C ALA A 347 -5.71 -1.73 15.99
N PHE A 348 -5.46 -2.67 15.08
CA PHE A 348 -6.13 -3.98 15.06
C PHE A 348 -5.69 -4.86 16.25
N ASP A 349 -4.40 -4.89 16.60
CA ASP A 349 -3.91 -5.60 17.79
C ASP A 349 -4.53 -5.04 19.08
N PHE A 350 -4.61 -3.71 19.19
CA PHE A 350 -5.22 -3.06 20.35
C PHE A 350 -6.72 -3.39 20.46
N ALA A 351 -7.47 -3.25 19.36
CA ALA A 351 -8.89 -3.54 19.31
C ALA A 351 -9.18 -5.02 19.62
N LYS A 352 -8.40 -5.95 19.07
CA LYS A 352 -8.50 -7.38 19.36
C LYS A 352 -8.28 -7.68 20.84
N LYS A 353 -7.22 -7.10 21.44
CA LYS A 353 -6.93 -7.25 22.88
C LYS A 353 -7.97 -6.59 23.78
N LEU A 354 -8.69 -5.58 23.28
CA LEU A 354 -9.82 -4.96 23.96
C LEU A 354 -11.08 -5.86 23.97
N GLY A 355 -11.13 -6.84 23.07
CA GLY A 355 -12.29 -7.70 22.83
C GLY A 355 -13.23 -7.19 21.73
N PHE A 356 -12.74 -6.27 20.89
CA PHE A 356 -13.49 -5.71 19.77
C PHE A 356 -13.25 -6.52 18.49
N ASP A 357 -14.27 -6.64 17.65
CA ASP A 357 -14.18 -7.38 16.40
C ASP A 357 -13.22 -6.68 15.42
N VAL A 358 -12.29 -7.45 14.84
CA VAL A 358 -11.32 -6.95 13.87
C VAL A 358 -11.22 -7.91 12.71
N THR A 359 -10.83 -7.39 11.56
CA THR A 359 -10.36 -8.23 10.46
C THR A 359 -8.98 -8.79 10.83
N GLU A 360 -8.82 -10.12 10.83
CA GLU A 360 -7.53 -10.73 11.11
C GLU A 360 -6.49 -10.34 10.04
N PHE A 361 -5.22 -10.22 10.46
CA PHE A 361 -4.17 -9.65 9.64
C PHE A 361 -2.81 -10.32 9.86
N GLN A 362 -1.97 -10.28 8.82
CA GLN A 362 -0.61 -10.77 8.84
C GLN A 362 0.23 -9.91 7.90
N SER A 363 1.33 -9.33 8.40
CA SER A 363 2.29 -8.65 7.52
C SER A 363 3.10 -9.69 6.75
N VAL A 364 3.25 -9.47 5.44
CA VAL A 364 3.90 -10.38 4.49
C VAL A 364 4.74 -9.61 3.49
N ASP A 365 5.74 -10.24 2.90
CA ASP A 365 6.38 -9.75 1.68
C ASP A 365 5.72 -10.34 0.44
N LEU A 366 5.50 -9.52 -0.59
CA LEU A 366 4.95 -9.99 -1.87
C LEU A 366 6.05 -10.11 -2.92
N VAL A 367 6.04 -11.22 -3.64
CA VAL A 367 6.78 -11.42 -4.89
C VAL A 367 5.76 -11.69 -5.99
N LEU A 368 5.63 -10.76 -6.94
CA LEU A 368 4.69 -10.85 -8.05
C LEU A 368 5.46 -11.04 -9.36
N ASN A 369 5.21 -12.13 -10.08
CA ASN A 369 5.89 -12.48 -11.33
C ASN A 369 7.43 -12.45 -11.19
N GLY A 370 7.94 -13.01 -10.09
CA GLY A 370 9.36 -13.01 -9.75
C GLY A 370 9.94 -11.67 -9.28
N VAL A 371 9.14 -10.59 -9.20
CA VAL A 371 9.58 -9.27 -8.75
C VAL A 371 9.13 -9.03 -7.31
N TYR A 372 10.06 -8.68 -6.42
CA TYR A 372 9.73 -8.27 -5.05
C TYR A 372 8.94 -6.97 -5.07
N GLU A 373 7.72 -6.97 -4.55
CA GLU A 373 6.80 -5.81 -4.54
C GLU A 373 6.74 -5.08 -3.19
N GLY A 374 7.53 -5.47 -2.19
CA GLY A 374 7.53 -4.84 -0.88
C GLY A 374 6.62 -5.54 0.13
N ASN A 375 6.46 -4.88 1.28
CA ASN A 375 5.63 -5.34 2.39
C ASN A 375 4.13 -5.15 2.09
N TYR A 376 3.28 -6.11 2.40
CA TYR A 376 1.84 -5.97 2.36
C TYR A 376 1.24 -6.39 3.70
N LEU A 377 0.08 -5.85 4.03
CA LEU A 377 -0.77 -6.41 5.09
C LEU A 377 -1.78 -7.35 4.42
N LEU A 378 -1.59 -8.66 4.60
CA LEU A 378 -2.59 -9.66 4.27
C LEU A 378 -3.70 -9.54 5.31
N CYS A 379 -4.92 -9.29 4.89
CA CYS A 379 -6.09 -9.35 5.75
C CYS A 379 -7.15 -10.25 5.15
N GLU A 380 -8.09 -10.65 5.99
CA GLU A 380 -9.38 -11.14 5.53
C GLU A 380 -10.16 -10.04 4.80
N GLN A 381 -11.10 -10.44 3.93
CA GLN A 381 -12.11 -9.50 3.46
C GLN A 381 -13.16 -9.32 4.56
N THR A 382 -13.58 -8.10 4.83
CA THR A 382 -14.72 -7.87 5.74
C THR A 382 -16.00 -8.41 5.09
N GLU A 383 -16.49 -9.52 5.61
CA GLU A 383 -17.69 -10.23 5.15
C GLU A 383 -18.30 -11.03 6.31
N ILE A 384 -19.53 -11.50 6.13
CA ILE A 384 -20.21 -12.38 7.09
C ILE A 384 -19.58 -13.77 6.99
N ALA A 385 -19.15 -14.31 8.12
CA ALA A 385 -18.64 -15.66 8.25
C ALA A 385 -18.49 -16.01 9.74
N LYS A 386 -18.55 -17.30 10.05
CA LYS A 386 -18.47 -17.82 11.43
C LYS A 386 -17.24 -17.34 12.22
N ASP A 387 -16.08 -17.27 11.56
CA ASP A 387 -14.82 -16.85 12.20
C ASP A 387 -14.53 -15.34 11.97
N ARG A 388 -15.52 -14.57 11.47
CA ARG A 388 -15.46 -13.13 11.20
C ARG A 388 -16.64 -12.42 11.86
N VAL A 389 -17.53 -11.84 11.05
CA VAL A 389 -18.81 -11.30 11.51
C VAL A 389 -19.82 -12.45 11.54
N ASP A 390 -19.98 -13.07 12.71
CA ASP A 390 -20.87 -14.22 12.91
C ASP A 390 -22.31 -13.76 13.12
N ILE A 391 -22.99 -13.45 12.01
CA ILE A 391 -24.42 -13.12 11.96
C ILE A 391 -25.11 -13.96 10.89
N PHE A 392 -26.45 -13.94 10.85
CA PHE A 392 -27.16 -14.61 9.78
C PHE A 392 -26.76 -14.09 8.39
N ASP A 393 -26.43 -14.99 7.47
CA ASP A 393 -26.04 -14.66 6.10
C ASP A 393 -27.14 -15.05 5.10
N TRP A 394 -27.75 -14.03 4.49
CA TRP A 394 -28.81 -14.21 3.50
C TRP A 394 -28.29 -14.78 2.16
N GLU A 395 -27.03 -14.54 1.84
CA GLU A 395 -26.37 -15.00 0.62
C GLU A 395 -25.98 -16.48 0.76
N ASP A 396 -25.47 -16.90 1.92
CA ASP A 396 -25.28 -18.33 2.22
C ASP A 396 -26.63 -19.08 2.26
N ALA A 397 -27.69 -18.47 2.81
CA ALA A 397 -29.02 -19.07 2.78
C ALA A 397 -29.54 -19.25 1.34
N ALA A 398 -29.26 -18.30 0.44
CA ALA A 398 -29.58 -18.41 -0.98
C ALA A 398 -28.82 -19.58 -1.65
N GLU A 399 -27.52 -19.73 -1.37
CA GLU A 399 -26.69 -20.85 -1.85
C GLU A 399 -27.26 -22.21 -1.38
N ASP A 400 -27.61 -22.33 -0.10
CA ASP A 400 -28.18 -23.56 0.47
C ASP A 400 -29.54 -23.92 -0.16
N ILE A 401 -30.44 -22.94 -0.30
CA ILE A 401 -31.73 -23.11 -0.98
C ILE A 401 -31.52 -23.54 -2.43
N ALA A 402 -30.63 -22.87 -3.16
CA ALA A 402 -30.37 -23.14 -4.57
C ALA A 402 -29.88 -24.58 -4.78
N LYS A 403 -28.87 -25.00 -4.01
CA LYS A 403 -28.33 -26.36 -4.05
C LYS A 403 -29.38 -27.41 -3.72
N ALA A 404 -30.18 -27.18 -2.68
CA ALA A 404 -31.20 -28.13 -2.25
C ALA A 404 -32.34 -28.25 -3.29
N ALA A 405 -32.82 -27.12 -3.82
CA ALA A 405 -33.88 -27.07 -4.83
C ALA A 405 -33.43 -27.65 -6.19
N ALA A 406 -32.22 -27.31 -6.66
CA ALA A 406 -31.66 -27.86 -7.90
C ALA A 406 -31.46 -29.39 -7.84
N LYS A 407 -31.21 -29.93 -6.63
CA LYS A 407 -31.10 -31.36 -6.39
C LYS A 407 -32.46 -32.08 -6.36
N SER A 408 -33.50 -31.44 -5.83
CA SER A 408 -34.81 -32.05 -5.64
C SER A 408 -35.75 -31.90 -6.85
N ILE A 409 -35.58 -30.83 -7.64
CA ILE A 409 -36.46 -30.48 -8.75
C ILE A 409 -35.81 -30.90 -10.08
N PRO A 410 -36.34 -31.91 -10.80
CA PRO A 410 -35.70 -32.44 -12.00
C PRO A 410 -35.44 -31.41 -13.11
N SER A 411 -36.31 -30.42 -13.26
CA SER A 411 -36.15 -29.37 -14.29
C SER A 411 -35.08 -28.33 -13.97
N LEU A 412 -34.56 -28.30 -12.74
CA LEU A 412 -33.50 -27.38 -12.30
C LEU A 412 -32.16 -28.10 -12.10
N GLN A 413 -32.05 -29.36 -12.52
CA GLN A 413 -30.83 -30.13 -12.36
C GLN A 413 -29.65 -29.45 -13.07
N ASN A 414 -28.54 -29.29 -12.34
CA ASN A 414 -27.33 -28.56 -12.77
C ASN A 414 -27.49 -27.04 -12.94
N MET A 415 -28.55 -26.44 -12.39
CA MET A 415 -28.76 -24.98 -12.39
C MET A 415 -28.64 -24.36 -10.99
N ALA A 416 -27.79 -24.94 -10.13
CA ALA A 416 -27.64 -24.47 -8.75
C ALA A 416 -27.04 -23.05 -8.73
N ASP A 417 -25.96 -22.84 -9.48
CA ASP A 417 -25.26 -21.55 -9.55
C ASP A 417 -26.17 -20.46 -10.13
N GLU A 418 -26.91 -20.72 -11.23
CA GLU A 418 -27.81 -19.71 -11.80
C GLU A 418 -29.03 -19.41 -10.91
N LEU A 419 -29.47 -20.38 -10.11
CA LEU A 419 -30.55 -20.18 -9.14
C LEU A 419 -30.04 -19.41 -7.91
N GLU A 420 -28.82 -19.68 -7.45
CA GLU A 420 -28.15 -18.93 -6.38
C GLU A 420 -28.03 -17.45 -6.77
N ASP A 421 -27.46 -17.16 -7.95
CA ASP A 421 -27.36 -15.80 -8.48
C ASP A 421 -28.73 -15.12 -8.50
N ALA A 422 -29.77 -15.81 -9.00
CA ALA A 422 -31.13 -15.25 -9.05
C ALA A 422 -31.75 -15.00 -7.66
N LEU A 423 -31.45 -15.84 -6.66
CA LEU A 423 -31.92 -15.66 -5.29
C LEU A 423 -31.17 -14.52 -4.58
N VAL A 424 -29.86 -14.40 -4.78
CA VAL A 424 -29.03 -13.32 -4.24
C VAL A 424 -29.46 -11.98 -4.85
N GLU A 425 -29.59 -11.89 -6.17
CA GLU A 425 -29.97 -10.66 -6.86
C GLU A 425 -31.44 -10.23 -6.63
N ASN A 426 -32.28 -11.11 -6.06
CA ASN A 426 -33.69 -10.82 -5.80
C ASN A 426 -34.18 -11.49 -4.50
N LEU A 427 -34.06 -10.77 -3.39
CA LEU A 427 -34.36 -11.25 -2.04
C LEU A 427 -35.87 -11.25 -1.68
N THR A 428 -36.79 -11.12 -2.65
CA THR A 428 -38.24 -11.15 -2.40
C THR A 428 -38.72 -12.46 -1.77
N TRP A 429 -37.96 -13.54 -1.92
CA TRP A 429 -38.24 -14.84 -1.31
C TRP A 429 -38.13 -14.83 0.22
N ALA A 430 -37.31 -13.93 0.79
CA ALA A 430 -37.10 -13.82 2.23
C ALA A 430 -38.39 -13.49 3.01
N THR A 431 -39.31 -12.73 2.41
CA THR A 431 -40.61 -12.39 3.02
C THR A 431 -41.79 -13.11 2.38
N SER A 432 -41.75 -13.36 1.07
CA SER A 432 -42.85 -14.07 0.39
C SER A 432 -42.87 -15.58 0.66
N GLY A 433 -41.75 -16.16 1.12
CA GLY A 433 -41.61 -17.60 1.38
C GLY A 433 -41.59 -18.47 0.11
N SER A 434 -41.50 -17.85 -1.09
CA SER A 434 -41.40 -18.57 -2.36
C SER A 434 -40.58 -17.79 -3.39
N PHE A 435 -40.04 -18.49 -4.39
CA PHE A 435 -39.31 -17.90 -5.50
C PHE A 435 -39.69 -18.59 -6.82
N THR A 436 -39.83 -17.85 -7.91
CA THR A 436 -40.13 -18.46 -9.22
C THR A 436 -38.93 -18.33 -10.15
N PHE A 437 -38.40 -19.47 -10.59
CA PHE A 437 -37.24 -19.55 -11.48
C PHE A 437 -37.52 -20.54 -12.60
N GLN A 438 -37.24 -20.15 -13.85
CA GLN A 438 -37.50 -20.96 -15.05
C GLN A 438 -38.93 -21.54 -15.12
N GLY A 439 -39.92 -20.78 -14.63
CA GLY A 439 -41.34 -21.20 -14.60
C GLY A 439 -41.71 -22.18 -13.48
N VAL A 440 -40.77 -22.53 -12.60
CA VAL A 440 -41.00 -23.38 -11.41
C VAL A 440 -41.08 -22.50 -10.17
N THR A 441 -42.14 -22.68 -9.38
CA THR A 441 -42.26 -22.03 -8.06
C THR A 441 -41.64 -22.93 -6.99
N ILE A 442 -40.61 -22.42 -6.35
CA ILE A 442 -39.87 -23.00 -5.24
C ILE A 442 -40.47 -22.45 -3.95
N LYS A 443 -40.90 -23.32 -3.04
CA LYS A 443 -41.36 -22.93 -1.70
C LYS A 443 -40.17 -23.03 -0.74
N ILE A 444 -39.78 -21.91 -0.14
CA ILE A 444 -38.51 -21.81 0.59
C ILE A 444 -38.47 -22.70 1.84
N SER A 445 -39.60 -22.77 2.57
CA SER A 445 -39.74 -23.61 3.77
C SER A 445 -39.61 -25.12 3.52
N ASP A 446 -39.56 -25.56 2.27
CA ASP A 446 -39.26 -26.97 1.96
C ASP A 446 -37.74 -27.25 2.00
N TYR A 447 -36.90 -26.20 2.03
CA TYR A 447 -35.44 -26.28 1.93
C TYR A 447 -34.69 -25.55 3.05
N TYR A 448 -35.28 -24.49 3.61
CA TYR A 448 -34.62 -23.64 4.61
C TYR A 448 -35.63 -23.02 5.57
N ASP A 449 -35.31 -23.03 6.86
CA ASP A 449 -36.10 -22.38 7.90
C ASP A 449 -35.62 -20.94 8.08
N LEU A 450 -36.40 -19.98 7.59
CA LEU A 450 -35.99 -18.58 7.57
C LEU A 450 -36.13 -17.89 8.92
N PRO A 451 -35.13 -17.08 9.32
CA PRO A 451 -35.30 -16.17 10.44
C PRO A 451 -36.17 -14.97 10.05
N ASN A 452 -36.45 -14.11 11.03
CA ASN A 452 -37.08 -12.83 10.76
C ASN A 452 -36.10 -11.90 10.04
N ILE A 453 -36.61 -11.00 9.19
CA ILE A 453 -35.81 -10.01 8.45
C ILE A 453 -35.24 -8.88 9.33
N THR A 454 -35.16 -9.10 10.64
CA THR A 454 -34.72 -8.10 11.61
C THR A 454 -33.20 -8.08 11.79
N GLY A 455 -32.46 -8.84 11.00
CA GLY A 455 -31.01 -8.91 11.06
C GLY A 455 -30.39 -9.66 9.88
N GLY A 456 -29.12 -9.99 10.04
CA GLY A 456 -28.26 -10.43 8.94
C GLY A 456 -27.81 -9.27 8.06
N TYR A 457 -27.54 -8.11 8.68
CA TYR A 457 -27.06 -6.92 7.97
C TYR A 457 -25.63 -6.58 8.39
N LEU A 458 -24.73 -6.57 7.42
CA LEU A 458 -23.41 -5.95 7.52
C LEU A 458 -23.46 -4.59 6.83
N LEU A 459 -23.11 -3.54 7.56
CA LEU A 459 -23.20 -2.15 7.14
C LEU A 459 -21.83 -1.48 7.16
N GLU A 460 -21.66 -0.46 6.33
CA GLU A 460 -20.47 0.41 6.32
C GLU A 460 -20.92 1.87 6.19
N LEU A 461 -20.33 2.77 7.00
CA LEU A 461 -20.33 4.19 6.68
C LEU A 461 -19.25 4.44 5.65
N ASP A 462 -19.62 4.80 4.42
CA ASP A 462 -18.71 5.20 3.34
C ASP A 462 -19.35 6.28 2.47
N ASP A 463 -18.66 7.43 2.33
CA ASP A 463 -19.14 8.54 1.52
C ASP A 463 -18.94 8.38 0.00
N THR A 464 -18.22 7.34 -0.43
CA THR A 464 -18.09 6.93 -1.85
C THR A 464 -19.44 6.56 -2.44
N TYR A 465 -20.34 5.97 -1.63
CA TYR A 465 -21.74 5.72 -1.97
C TYR A 465 -21.95 4.83 -3.20
N ASP A 466 -21.14 3.76 -3.34
CA ASP A 466 -21.01 2.92 -4.53
C ASP A 466 -21.63 1.51 -4.44
N GLU A 467 -22.26 1.14 -3.32
CA GLU A 467 -22.94 -0.16 -3.19
C GLU A 467 -24.29 -0.24 -3.92
N ILE A 468 -24.79 -1.45 -4.16
CA ILE A 468 -26.12 -1.66 -4.76
C ILE A 468 -27.23 -1.24 -3.81
N SER A 469 -27.10 -1.58 -2.53
CA SER A 469 -28.08 -1.25 -1.49
C SER A 469 -27.49 -0.23 -0.52
N GLN A 470 -28.00 1.00 -0.57
CA GLN A 470 -27.47 2.12 0.20
C GLN A 470 -28.53 3.18 0.49
N PHE A 471 -28.39 3.89 1.60
CA PHE A 471 -29.26 5.01 1.95
C PHE A 471 -28.52 6.09 2.74
N LYS A 472 -29.12 7.28 2.84
CA LYS A 472 -28.69 8.33 3.77
C LYS A 472 -29.72 8.50 4.86
N THR A 473 -29.25 8.62 6.10
CA THR A 473 -30.12 9.04 7.21
C THR A 473 -30.60 10.48 6.99
N LYS A 474 -31.62 10.91 7.73
CA LYS A 474 -32.12 12.30 7.72
C LYS A 474 -31.00 13.30 8.02
N SER A 475 -30.02 12.92 8.82
CA SER A 475 -28.88 13.77 9.17
C SER A 475 -27.69 13.65 8.22
N GLY A 476 -27.81 12.83 7.17
CA GLY A 476 -26.83 12.73 6.10
C GLY A 476 -25.73 11.69 6.32
N GLN A 477 -25.89 10.74 7.24
CA GLN A 477 -24.94 9.63 7.38
C GLN A 477 -25.06 8.66 6.19
N PRO A 478 -23.96 8.36 5.47
CA PRO A 478 -24.01 7.52 4.27
C PRO A 478 -23.88 6.04 4.64
N ILE A 479 -25.00 5.32 4.64
CA ILE A 479 -25.03 3.90 5.02
C ILE A 479 -25.01 3.03 3.76
N MET A 480 -23.98 2.19 3.65
CA MET A 480 -23.87 1.10 2.68
C MET A 480 -24.31 -0.20 3.33
N ILE A 481 -25.10 -1.01 2.64
CA ILE A 481 -25.40 -2.39 3.04
C ILE A 481 -24.43 -3.28 2.27
N LYS A 482 -23.43 -3.80 2.98
CA LYS A 482 -22.38 -4.66 2.44
C LYS A 482 -22.85 -6.09 2.27
N SER A 483 -23.72 -6.55 3.17
CA SER A 483 -24.46 -7.79 3.02
C SER A 483 -25.82 -7.68 3.73
N PRO A 484 -26.91 -8.17 3.12
CA PRO A 484 -26.94 -8.68 1.75
C PRO A 484 -26.86 -7.54 0.73
N GLU A 485 -26.02 -7.70 -0.29
CA GLU A 485 -25.72 -6.66 -1.30
C GLU A 485 -26.98 -6.14 -1.99
N TYR A 486 -27.95 -7.03 -2.22
CA TYR A 486 -29.20 -6.76 -2.93
C TYR A 486 -30.41 -6.55 -2.00
N ALA A 487 -30.20 -6.18 -0.73
CA ALA A 487 -31.26 -5.88 0.24
C ALA A 487 -32.39 -5.01 -0.33
N LYS A 488 -32.07 -4.02 -1.18
CA LYS A 488 -33.05 -3.12 -1.80
C LYS A 488 -34.11 -3.79 -2.68
N THR A 489 -33.87 -5.02 -3.13
CA THR A 489 -34.81 -5.79 -3.96
C THR A 489 -35.98 -6.32 -3.13
N ASN A 490 -35.80 -6.44 -1.81
CA ASN A 490 -36.86 -6.68 -0.85
C ASN A 490 -37.17 -5.39 -0.07
N GLN A 491 -38.29 -4.75 -0.40
CA GLN A 491 -38.68 -3.47 0.19
C GLN A 491 -38.88 -3.55 1.71
N GLU A 492 -39.35 -4.68 2.25
CA GLU A 492 -39.57 -4.85 3.69
C GLU A 492 -38.24 -4.92 4.44
N MET A 493 -37.27 -5.72 3.94
CA MET A 493 -35.90 -5.78 4.49
C MET A 493 -35.23 -4.41 4.46
N PHE A 494 -35.26 -3.75 3.30
CA PHE A 494 -34.61 -2.46 3.12
C PHE A 494 -35.24 -1.38 4.02
N ASN A 495 -36.57 -1.34 4.11
CA ASN A 495 -37.28 -0.42 5.00
C ASN A 495 -36.99 -0.68 6.48
N TYR A 496 -36.87 -1.96 6.88
CA TYR A 496 -36.56 -2.32 8.25
C TYR A 496 -35.21 -1.72 8.67
N ILE A 497 -34.13 -2.04 7.95
CA ILE A 497 -32.79 -1.60 8.35
C ILE A 497 -32.64 -0.08 8.26
N GLN A 498 -33.25 0.56 7.25
CA GLN A 498 -33.29 2.02 7.14
C GLN A 498 -34.00 2.65 8.35
N SER A 499 -35.15 2.11 8.74
CA SER A 499 -35.91 2.62 9.89
C SER A 499 -35.20 2.37 11.22
N TYR A 500 -34.49 1.24 11.34
CA TYR A 500 -33.71 0.87 12.52
C TYR A 500 -32.56 1.86 12.75
N VAL A 501 -31.71 2.06 11.73
CA VAL A 501 -30.59 3.01 11.81
C VAL A 501 -31.11 4.44 12.01
N GLN A 502 -32.22 4.80 11.37
CA GLN A 502 -32.82 6.13 11.58
C GLN A 502 -33.34 6.32 13.01
N ALA A 503 -33.97 5.31 13.61
CA ALA A 503 -34.44 5.39 14.98
C ALA A 503 -33.27 5.55 15.97
N PHE A 504 -32.16 4.85 15.74
CA PHE A 504 -30.94 5.03 16.52
C PHE A 504 -30.40 6.46 16.39
N GLU A 505 -30.26 6.98 15.17
CA GLU A 505 -29.77 8.35 14.96
C GLU A 505 -30.71 9.40 15.55
N ASP A 506 -32.03 9.23 15.39
CA ASP A 506 -33.05 10.10 15.98
C ASP A 506 -32.96 10.07 17.53
N ALA A 507 -32.73 8.89 18.13
CA ALA A 507 -32.58 8.73 19.57
C ALA A 507 -31.32 9.43 20.08
N VAL A 508 -30.15 9.15 19.49
CA VAL A 508 -28.86 9.77 19.85
C VAL A 508 -28.91 11.30 19.76
N ARG A 509 -29.70 11.86 18.84
CA ARG A 509 -29.82 13.31 18.64
C ARG A 509 -30.89 13.98 19.47
N SER A 510 -31.78 13.22 20.11
CA SER A 510 -32.82 13.75 20.97
C SER A 510 -32.24 14.25 22.29
N ASN A 511 -32.96 15.15 22.98
CA ASN A 511 -32.51 15.70 24.26
C ASN A 511 -32.55 14.69 25.41
N ASP A 512 -33.41 13.67 25.31
CA ASP A 512 -33.60 12.63 26.32
C ASP A 512 -33.09 11.27 25.85
N PHE A 513 -32.38 11.21 24.73
CA PHE A 513 -31.76 10.00 24.15
C PHE A 513 -32.75 8.90 23.71
N HIS A 514 -34.01 9.26 23.44
CA HIS A 514 -35.06 8.33 23.00
C HIS A 514 -35.64 8.68 21.61
N ALA A 515 -36.11 7.66 20.91
CA ALA A 515 -36.91 7.79 19.70
C ALA A 515 -38.12 6.85 19.72
N THR A 516 -38.93 6.89 18.66
CA THR A 516 -39.98 5.90 18.43
C THR A 516 -39.53 4.91 17.37
N PHE A 517 -39.54 3.62 17.71
CA PHE A 517 -39.29 2.52 16.78
C PHE A 517 -40.40 1.47 16.93
N ASN A 518 -41.02 1.05 15.81
CA ASN A 518 -42.15 0.10 15.81
C ASN A 518 -43.28 0.44 16.81
N GLY A 519 -43.57 1.74 16.97
CA GLY A 519 -44.62 2.23 17.88
C GLY A 519 -44.24 2.23 19.37
N GLN A 520 -43.00 1.86 19.71
CA GLN A 520 -42.47 1.87 21.07
C GLN A 520 -41.46 3.02 21.25
N ARG A 521 -41.43 3.60 22.44
CA ARG A 521 -40.38 4.54 22.84
C ARG A 521 -39.15 3.73 23.24
N VAL A 522 -38.03 3.96 22.57
CA VAL A 522 -36.77 3.22 22.73
C VAL A 522 -35.64 4.19 23.04
N HIS A 523 -34.76 3.83 23.96
CA HIS A 523 -33.48 4.50 24.15
C HIS A 523 -32.49 4.04 23.07
N TYR A 524 -31.45 4.82 22.74
CA TYR A 524 -30.48 4.36 21.71
C TYR A 524 -29.78 3.06 22.11
N SER A 525 -29.60 2.80 23.41
CA SER A 525 -29.02 1.54 23.91
C SER A 525 -29.94 0.33 23.77
N ASP A 526 -31.23 0.53 23.50
CA ASP A 526 -32.16 -0.56 23.15
C ASP A 526 -32.04 -0.96 21.67
N LEU A 527 -31.29 -0.19 20.88
CA LEU A 527 -31.06 -0.40 19.46
C LEU A 527 -29.59 -0.73 19.15
N PHE A 528 -28.67 -0.31 20.00
CA PHE A 528 -27.24 -0.41 19.74
C PHE A 528 -26.52 -0.82 21.01
N ASP A 529 -25.66 -1.82 20.90
CA ASP A 529 -24.81 -2.30 21.99
C ASP A 529 -23.89 -1.18 22.51
N MET A 530 -24.19 -0.71 23.72
CA MET A 530 -23.48 0.39 24.38
C MET A 530 -21.98 0.10 24.52
N ASP A 531 -21.61 -1.14 24.79
CA ASP A 531 -20.24 -1.56 25.02
C ASP A 531 -19.41 -1.41 23.74
N SER A 532 -19.95 -1.85 22.61
CA SER A 532 -19.33 -1.68 21.29
C SER A 532 -19.20 -0.21 20.89
N LEU A 533 -20.18 0.65 21.23
CA LEU A 533 -20.09 2.10 20.99
C LEU A 533 -18.98 2.74 21.83
N VAL A 534 -18.88 2.38 23.11
CA VAL A 534 -17.84 2.90 24.00
C VAL A 534 -16.46 2.42 23.56
N ASP A 535 -16.30 1.14 23.22
CA ASP A 535 -15.03 0.58 22.81
C ASP A 535 -14.57 1.17 21.47
N PHE A 536 -15.45 1.30 20.48
CA PHE A 536 -15.12 1.97 19.22
C PHE A 536 -14.73 3.44 19.43
N TRP A 537 -15.45 4.17 20.29
CA TRP A 537 -15.08 5.56 20.62
C TRP A 537 -13.70 5.64 21.26
N ILE A 538 -13.39 4.77 22.23
CA ILE A 538 -12.08 4.72 22.87
C ILE A 538 -10.98 4.40 21.87
N ILE A 539 -11.17 3.42 20.98
CA ILE A 539 -10.19 3.08 19.95
C ILE A 539 -9.99 4.30 19.03
N THR A 540 -11.07 4.96 18.61
CA THR A 540 -11.05 6.16 17.76
C THR A 540 -10.26 7.29 18.40
N GLU A 541 -10.50 7.57 19.68
CA GLU A 541 -9.80 8.64 20.39
C GLU A 541 -8.36 8.26 20.71
N VAL A 542 -8.06 7.03 21.15
CA VAL A 542 -6.69 6.58 21.45
C VAL A 542 -5.76 6.70 20.24
N PHE A 543 -6.26 6.39 19.04
CA PHE A 543 -5.46 6.46 17.82
C PHE A 543 -5.71 7.73 16.99
N GLY A 544 -6.70 8.55 17.35
CA GLY A 544 -7.11 9.71 16.57
C GLY A 544 -7.46 9.37 15.11
N ASN A 545 -8.23 8.31 14.86
CA ASN A 545 -8.51 7.89 13.48
C ASN A 545 -9.38 8.92 12.74
N LEU A 546 -8.85 9.47 11.64
CA LEU A 546 -9.51 10.57 10.94
C LEU A 546 -10.63 10.15 9.99
N ASP A 547 -10.71 8.88 9.59
CA ASP A 547 -11.77 8.38 8.70
C ASP A 547 -13.02 7.95 9.45
N SER A 548 -12.88 7.70 10.75
CA SER A 548 -13.96 7.25 11.61
C SER A 548 -15.18 8.17 11.50
N MET A 549 -16.35 7.53 11.40
CA MET A 549 -17.67 8.16 11.34
C MET A 549 -18.02 8.92 10.06
N PHE A 550 -17.32 8.63 8.95
CA PHE A 550 -17.85 8.89 7.61
C PHE A 550 -17.32 7.93 6.55
N LYS A 551 -16.24 7.22 6.87
CA LYS A 551 -15.64 6.19 6.03
C LYS A 551 -15.11 5.03 6.89
N SER A 552 -14.90 3.86 6.27
CA SER A 552 -14.17 2.73 6.85
C SER A 552 -14.68 2.30 8.23
N THR A 553 -15.98 2.49 8.47
CA THR A 553 -16.62 2.25 9.77
C THR A 553 -17.72 1.24 9.58
N TYR A 554 -17.43 -0.02 9.91
CA TYR A 554 -18.38 -1.12 9.81
C TYR A 554 -19.26 -1.21 11.05
N MET A 555 -20.47 -1.71 10.83
CA MET A 555 -21.42 -2.09 11.86
C MET A 555 -22.16 -3.34 11.41
N TYR A 556 -22.74 -4.08 12.34
CA TYR A 556 -23.58 -5.21 11.99
C TYR A 556 -24.78 -5.37 12.90
N LYS A 557 -25.85 -5.97 12.37
CA LYS A 557 -27.10 -6.26 13.08
C LYS A 557 -27.51 -7.70 12.81
N ASP A 558 -27.39 -8.55 13.82
CA ASP A 558 -27.90 -9.93 13.77
C ASP A 558 -29.41 -9.98 14.08
N VAL A 559 -30.08 -11.10 13.78
CA VAL A 559 -31.54 -11.27 13.86
C VAL A 559 -32.07 -10.90 15.25
N ASP A 560 -31.47 -11.49 16.28
CA ASP A 560 -31.91 -11.37 17.69
C ASP A 560 -31.01 -10.47 18.56
N GLY A 561 -30.05 -9.78 17.95
CA GLY A 561 -29.08 -8.93 18.65
C GLY A 561 -29.33 -7.43 18.49
N LEU A 562 -28.65 -6.63 19.33
CA LEU A 562 -28.50 -5.19 19.07
C LEU A 562 -27.54 -4.95 17.90
N MET A 563 -27.61 -3.77 17.29
CA MET A 563 -26.57 -3.36 16.35
C MET A 563 -25.25 -3.19 17.10
N LYS A 564 -24.12 -3.52 16.47
CA LYS A 564 -22.78 -3.43 17.03
C LYS A 564 -21.86 -2.68 16.10
N MET A 565 -20.88 -1.96 16.67
CA MET A 565 -19.78 -1.39 15.91
C MET A 565 -18.80 -2.50 15.55
N GLY A 566 -18.16 -2.39 14.39
CA GLY A 566 -17.15 -3.31 13.92
C GLY A 566 -17.59 -4.15 12.71
N PRO A 567 -16.66 -4.96 12.16
CA PRO A 567 -15.28 -5.09 12.62
C PRO A 567 -14.42 -3.86 12.23
N LEU A 568 -13.28 -3.69 12.91
CA LEU A 568 -12.34 -2.62 12.59
C LEU A 568 -11.68 -2.86 11.21
N TRP A 569 -11.65 -1.83 10.36
CA TRP A 569 -11.20 -1.92 8.97
C TRP A 569 -10.56 -0.63 8.46
N ASP A 570 -9.42 -0.70 7.78
CA ASP A 570 -8.74 0.43 7.09
C ASP A 570 -8.39 1.62 8.01
N TRP A 571 -7.48 1.38 8.96
CA TRP A 571 -7.03 2.31 10.01
C TRP A 571 -5.61 2.85 9.77
N ASP A 572 -5.18 3.02 8.53
CA ASP A 572 -3.89 3.65 8.22
C ASP A 572 -3.87 5.17 8.49
N LEU A 573 -5.03 5.84 8.46
CA LEU A 573 -5.20 7.26 8.82
C LEU A 573 -5.38 7.49 10.33
N CYS A 574 -4.47 6.91 11.12
CA CYS A 574 -4.42 7.06 12.57
C CYS A 574 -2.98 7.25 13.08
N ALA A 575 -2.79 7.48 14.38
CA ALA A 575 -1.48 7.60 15.03
C ALA A 575 -0.56 8.64 14.33
N GLY A 576 -1.12 9.82 14.04
CA GLY A 576 -0.43 10.89 13.30
C GLY A 576 -0.21 10.61 11.81
N GLY A 577 -0.65 9.46 11.30
CA GLY A 577 -0.80 9.19 9.88
C GLY A 577 -1.98 10.02 9.38
N SER A 578 -1.69 11.19 8.82
CA SER A 578 -2.75 12.08 8.35
C SER A 578 -2.39 12.70 7.03
N MET A 579 -3.41 12.82 6.20
CA MET A 579 -3.40 13.67 5.02
C MET A 579 -3.31 15.16 5.44
N VAL A 580 -3.81 15.56 6.60
CA VAL A 580 -3.79 16.97 7.04
C VAL A 580 -2.64 17.22 8.01
N ILE A 581 -1.75 18.15 7.65
CA ILE A 581 -0.60 18.58 8.48
C ILE A 581 -1.04 18.94 9.91
N GLU A 582 -2.23 19.53 10.04
CA GLU A 582 -2.87 19.92 11.31
C GLU A 582 -3.26 18.74 12.22
N PHE A 583 -3.26 17.49 11.77
CA PHE A 583 -3.53 16.35 12.66
C PHE A 583 -2.29 15.49 12.89
N ARG A 584 -1.38 15.47 11.90
CA ARG A 584 -0.02 14.92 12.06
C ARG A 584 0.71 15.60 13.23
N ASP A 585 0.56 16.92 13.35
CA ASP A 585 1.35 17.72 14.30
C ASP A 585 0.57 18.09 15.59
N TYR A 586 -0.75 17.86 15.65
CA TYR A 586 -1.60 18.21 16.80
C TYR A 586 -2.08 16.96 17.54
N THR A 587 -1.38 16.63 18.62
CA THR A 587 -1.65 15.49 19.50
C THR A 587 -2.61 15.83 20.65
N GLN A 588 -3.21 17.02 20.66
CA GLN A 588 -3.97 17.56 21.79
C GLN A 588 -5.40 17.93 21.39
N THR A 589 -6.08 17.02 20.68
CA THR A 589 -7.45 17.22 20.22
C THR A 589 -8.23 15.93 20.30
N TRP A 590 -9.53 16.04 20.56
CA TRP A 590 -10.46 14.94 20.37
C TRP A 590 -10.74 14.77 18.88
N GLN A 591 -10.72 13.54 18.39
CA GLN A 591 -11.17 13.21 17.03
C GLN A 591 -12.63 13.58 16.86
N THR A 592 -13.47 13.27 17.86
CA THR A 592 -14.91 13.57 17.85
C THR A 592 -15.20 15.05 17.61
N LEU A 593 -14.35 15.93 18.12
CA LEU A 593 -14.49 17.39 18.01
C LEU A 593 -13.60 18.02 16.94
N TYR A 594 -12.75 17.22 16.28
CA TYR A 594 -11.83 17.73 15.27
C TYR A 594 -12.60 18.27 14.05
N ARG A 595 -11.91 19.15 13.31
CA ARG A 595 -12.42 19.75 12.06
C ARG A 595 -12.96 18.65 11.13
N GLN A 596 -14.14 18.90 10.57
CA GLN A 596 -14.81 17.97 9.66
C GLN A 596 -14.07 17.85 8.32
N LEU A 597 -13.76 16.62 7.90
CA LEU A 597 -13.25 16.29 6.56
C LEU A 597 -14.38 16.07 5.56
N SER A 598 -15.55 15.65 6.04
CA SER A 598 -16.78 15.49 5.25
C SER A 598 -18.00 16.04 6.02
N PRO A 599 -19.11 16.38 5.32
CA PRO A 599 -20.36 16.75 5.98
C PRO A 599 -20.88 15.66 6.94
N ALA A 600 -20.73 14.39 6.56
CA ALA A 600 -21.13 13.24 7.38
C ALA A 600 -20.34 13.17 8.69
N GLN A 601 -19.01 13.36 8.64
CA GLN A 601 -18.19 13.41 9.84
C GLN A 601 -18.56 14.60 10.74
N GLY A 602 -18.94 15.74 10.15
CA GLY A 602 -19.46 16.88 10.90
C GLY A 602 -20.72 16.56 11.69
N GLN A 603 -21.47 15.54 11.25
CA GLN A 603 -22.72 15.04 11.81
C GLN A 603 -22.57 13.70 12.54
N GLN A 604 -21.34 13.27 12.83
CA GLN A 604 -21.07 11.97 13.46
C GLN A 604 -21.83 11.77 14.77
N TRP A 605 -22.23 10.52 15.04
CA TRP A 605 -23.01 10.15 16.23
C TRP A 605 -22.31 10.46 17.55
N TYR A 606 -20.98 10.31 17.62
CA TYR A 606 -20.24 10.53 18.87
C TYR A 606 -20.29 11.98 19.37
N ARG A 607 -20.50 12.97 18.49
CA ARG A 607 -20.73 14.37 18.91
C ARG A 607 -22.01 14.57 19.73
N TYR A 608 -22.91 13.59 19.69
CA TYR A 608 -24.16 13.58 20.42
C TYR A 608 -24.13 12.56 21.55
N LEU A 609 -23.54 11.37 21.35
CA LEU A 609 -23.38 10.35 22.41
C LEU A 609 -22.58 10.88 23.62
N ILE A 610 -21.51 11.67 23.40
CA ILE A 610 -20.73 12.26 24.52
C ILE A 610 -21.54 13.20 25.41
N LYS A 611 -22.74 13.61 24.98
CA LYS A 611 -23.65 14.45 25.79
C LYS A 611 -24.46 13.61 26.78
N ASP A 612 -24.56 12.30 26.59
CA ASP A 612 -25.17 11.39 27.53
C ASP A 612 -24.18 11.12 28.70
N PRO A 613 -24.54 11.50 29.94
CA PRO A 613 -23.70 11.21 31.09
C PRO A 613 -23.44 9.72 31.30
N GLU A 614 -24.38 8.83 30.92
CA GLU A 614 -24.21 7.38 31.09
C GLU A 614 -23.16 6.84 30.12
N PHE A 615 -23.27 7.17 28.83
CA PHE A 615 -22.25 6.84 27.82
C PHE A 615 -20.87 7.31 28.27
N LEU A 616 -20.77 8.59 28.65
CA LEU A 616 -19.47 9.18 28.94
C LEU A 616 -18.88 8.66 30.26
N GLN A 617 -19.71 8.33 31.26
CA GLN A 617 -19.25 7.68 32.48
C GLN A 617 -18.71 6.29 32.17
N LYS A 618 -19.39 5.51 31.33
CA LYS A 618 -18.91 4.21 30.89
C LYS A 618 -17.59 4.31 30.12
N ALA A 619 -17.44 5.31 29.25
CA ALA A 619 -16.18 5.57 28.56
C ALA A 619 -15.05 6.00 29.51
N TYR A 620 -15.36 6.82 30.52
CA TYR A 620 -14.42 7.18 31.59
C TYR A 620 -13.90 5.94 32.32
N ASP A 621 -14.80 5.07 32.78
CA ASP A 621 -14.45 3.85 33.52
C ASP A 621 -13.67 2.87 32.63
N ARG A 622 -14.10 2.73 31.36
CA ARG A 622 -13.44 1.84 30.40
C ARG A 622 -12.01 2.30 30.09
N TYR A 623 -11.77 3.60 29.88
CA TYR A 623 -10.40 4.12 29.69
C TYR A 623 -9.49 3.80 30.89
N HIS A 624 -9.97 4.05 32.12
CA HIS A 624 -9.18 3.74 33.33
C HIS A 624 -8.88 2.24 33.48
N SER A 625 -9.82 1.38 33.09
CA SER A 625 -9.64 -0.07 33.15
C SER A 625 -8.53 -0.58 32.22
N ILE A 626 -8.26 0.12 31.12
CA ILE A 626 -7.28 -0.30 30.10
C ILE A 626 -5.99 0.55 30.09
N ARG A 627 -5.97 1.70 30.79
CA ARG A 627 -4.87 2.66 30.72
C ARG A 627 -3.53 2.08 31.16
N ASN A 628 -3.50 1.39 32.29
CA ASN A 628 -2.28 0.78 32.86
C ASN A 628 -2.02 -0.65 32.37
N THR A 629 -2.81 -1.14 31.41
CA THR A 629 -2.69 -2.46 30.81
C THR A 629 -2.47 -2.32 29.31
N LEU A 630 -3.54 -2.26 28.50
CA LEU A 630 -3.47 -2.24 27.04
C LEU A 630 -2.80 -0.98 26.49
N ILE A 631 -3.17 0.21 26.99
CA ILE A 631 -2.60 1.48 26.50
C ILE A 631 -1.13 1.60 26.91
N GLU A 632 -0.78 1.21 28.14
CA GLU A 632 0.61 1.20 28.59
C GLU A 632 1.45 0.18 27.80
N ASP A 633 0.93 -1.02 27.55
CA ASP A 633 1.62 -2.03 26.75
C ASP A 633 1.84 -1.60 25.30
N LEU A 634 0.95 -0.76 24.75
CA LEU A 634 1.09 -0.19 23.42
C LEU A 634 2.33 0.71 23.30
N ILE A 635 2.56 1.61 24.27
CA ILE A 635 3.52 2.73 24.13
C ILE A 635 4.83 2.57 24.93
N ARG A 636 4.86 1.71 25.96
CA ARG A 636 6.04 1.52 26.82
C ARG A 636 7.24 1.00 26.02
N ASN A 637 8.44 1.18 26.56
CA ASN A 637 9.64 0.58 25.98
C ASN A 637 9.55 -0.96 25.96
N GLY A 638 9.79 -1.55 24.80
CA GLY A 638 9.58 -2.99 24.54
C GLY A 638 8.10 -3.40 24.45
N GLY A 639 7.19 -2.43 24.36
CA GLY A 639 5.76 -2.64 24.14
C GLY A 639 5.41 -2.99 22.68
N VAL A 640 4.13 -2.95 22.34
CA VAL A 640 3.61 -3.39 21.03
C VAL A 640 4.25 -2.63 19.86
N ILE A 641 4.36 -1.30 19.94
CA ILE A 641 4.98 -0.51 18.87
C ILE A 641 6.43 -0.95 18.62
N ASP A 642 7.21 -1.15 19.69
CA ASP A 642 8.61 -1.57 19.57
C ASP A 642 8.74 -3.00 19.04
N GLN A 643 7.81 -3.90 19.40
CA GLN A 643 7.77 -5.28 18.91
C GLN A 643 7.44 -5.33 17.41
N PHE A 644 6.43 -4.59 16.95
CA PHE A 644 6.12 -4.50 15.52
C PHE A 644 7.22 -3.80 14.74
N ALA A 645 7.86 -2.77 15.30
CA ALA A 645 9.03 -2.14 14.68
C ALA A 645 10.17 -3.15 14.45
N ALA A 646 10.49 -3.96 15.46
CA ALA A 646 11.51 -5.00 15.34
C ALA A 646 11.12 -6.10 14.34
N TYR A 647 9.86 -6.49 14.33
CA TYR A 647 9.31 -7.49 13.41
C TYR A 647 9.37 -7.03 11.95
N LEU A 648 9.06 -5.75 11.69
CA LEU A 648 9.00 -5.18 10.35
C LEU A 648 10.34 -4.62 9.85
N ALA A 649 11.34 -4.40 10.70
CA ALA A 649 12.53 -3.60 10.41
C ALA A 649 13.16 -3.86 9.02
N GLN A 650 13.43 -5.13 8.70
CA GLN A 650 14.04 -5.49 7.42
C GLN A 650 13.10 -5.26 6.23
N SER A 651 11.85 -5.74 6.33
CA SER A 651 10.86 -5.60 5.26
C SER A 651 10.47 -4.12 5.04
N GLY A 652 10.33 -3.36 6.12
CA GLY A 652 10.03 -1.93 6.10
C GLY A 652 11.12 -1.12 5.40
N GLN A 653 12.39 -1.37 5.70
CA GLN A 653 13.49 -0.70 5.02
C GLN A 653 13.55 -1.07 3.52
N LEU A 654 13.43 -2.35 3.17
CA LEU A 654 13.37 -2.80 1.77
C LEU A 654 12.16 -2.23 1.02
N ASN A 655 11.03 -2.07 1.70
CA ASN A 655 9.84 -1.45 1.14
C ASN A 655 10.08 0.02 0.82
N LEU A 656 10.71 0.79 1.72
CA LEU A 656 11.04 2.20 1.49
C LEU A 656 12.08 2.39 0.38
N GLU A 657 13.02 1.45 0.23
CA GLU A 657 14.01 1.46 -0.85
C GLU A 657 13.36 1.23 -2.22
N LYS A 658 12.38 0.30 -2.31
CA LYS A 658 11.64 0.07 -3.55
C LYS A 658 10.60 1.17 -3.83
N TRP A 659 9.95 1.67 -2.78
CA TRP A 659 8.84 2.62 -2.87
C TRP A 659 9.11 3.89 -2.07
N PRO A 660 10.13 4.68 -2.43
CA PRO A 660 10.46 5.89 -1.69
C PRO A 660 9.37 6.94 -1.87
N SER A 661 8.85 7.46 -0.76
CA SER A 661 7.78 8.48 -0.75
C SER A 661 8.11 9.59 0.24
N ASN A 662 7.65 10.81 -0.06
CA ASN A 662 7.93 12.03 0.69
C ASN A 662 7.07 12.20 1.97
N ASN A 663 6.50 11.12 2.50
CA ASN A 663 5.67 11.10 3.71
C ASN A 663 4.37 11.96 3.60
N ASN A 664 3.96 12.33 2.39
CA ASN A 664 2.72 13.04 2.15
C ASN A 664 1.61 12.06 1.75
N MET A 665 0.60 11.89 2.61
CA MET A 665 -0.51 10.97 2.34
C MET A 665 -1.54 11.51 1.31
N TRP A 666 -1.59 12.82 1.01
CA TRP A 666 -2.42 13.36 -0.09
C TRP A 666 -1.81 13.13 -1.47
N TRP A 667 -0.51 13.38 -1.54
CA TRP A 667 0.20 13.41 -2.81
C TRP A 667 1.61 12.87 -2.62
N PRO A 668 1.73 11.55 -2.37
CA PRO A 668 3.04 10.92 -2.21
C PRO A 668 3.80 11.07 -3.51
N MET A 669 4.87 11.85 -3.46
CA MET A 669 5.80 11.96 -4.57
C MET A 669 7.01 11.08 -4.28
N PRO A 670 7.65 10.53 -5.33
CA PRO A 670 8.95 9.88 -5.19
C PRO A 670 9.90 10.76 -4.37
N ASN A 671 10.44 10.22 -3.30
CA ASN A 671 11.43 10.92 -2.50
C ASN A 671 12.83 10.57 -3.02
N PRO A 672 13.64 11.55 -3.48
CA PRO A 672 15.00 11.26 -3.94
C PRO A 672 15.92 10.76 -2.82
N GLN A 673 15.54 10.94 -1.54
CA GLN A 673 16.23 10.38 -0.39
C GLN A 673 15.36 9.32 0.28
N VAL A 674 15.82 8.07 0.29
CA VAL A 674 15.12 6.99 0.99
C VAL A 674 15.12 7.28 2.49
N PRO A 675 13.95 7.45 3.13
CA PRO A 675 13.91 7.65 4.58
C PRO A 675 14.33 6.37 5.30
N LYS A 676 14.86 6.51 6.52
CA LYS A 676 15.10 5.35 7.38
C LYS A 676 13.79 4.87 7.98
N TYR A 677 13.60 3.56 8.00
CA TYR A 677 12.42 2.96 8.60
C TYR A 677 12.27 3.35 10.08
N GLU A 678 13.37 3.37 10.84
CA GLU A 678 13.36 3.70 12.26
C GLU A 678 12.86 5.13 12.54
N ASP A 679 13.11 6.07 11.64
CA ASP A 679 12.59 7.44 11.77
C ASP A 679 11.05 7.45 11.65
N LYS A 680 10.48 6.59 10.78
CA LYS A 680 9.02 6.46 10.62
C LYS A 680 8.39 5.77 11.81
N VAL A 681 9.07 4.80 12.43
CA VAL A 681 8.65 4.22 13.70
C VAL A 681 8.64 5.28 14.80
N ALA A 682 9.70 6.10 14.89
CA ALA A 682 9.80 7.16 15.89
C ALA A 682 8.68 8.19 15.76
N GLU A 683 8.25 8.53 14.54
CA GLU A 683 7.09 9.40 14.29
C GLU A 683 5.81 8.84 14.94
N VAL A 684 5.48 7.56 14.68
CA VAL A 684 4.32 6.89 15.27
C VAL A 684 4.41 6.88 16.79
N LYS A 685 5.56 6.44 17.33
CA LYS A 685 5.77 6.32 18.77
C LYS A 685 5.68 7.68 19.47
N ASN A 686 6.27 8.72 18.91
CA ASN A 686 6.22 10.07 19.48
C ASN A 686 4.80 10.64 19.46
N TRP A 687 4.07 10.45 18.35
CA TRP A 687 2.68 10.90 18.28
C TRP A 687 1.82 10.21 19.33
N MET A 688 1.90 8.88 19.42
CA MET A 688 1.13 8.09 20.40
C MET A 688 1.46 8.51 21.84
N ASN A 689 2.75 8.63 22.20
CA ASN A 689 3.13 9.04 23.56
C ASN A 689 2.59 10.43 23.91
N ASN A 690 2.70 11.40 22.99
CA ASN A 690 2.19 12.75 23.21
C ASN A 690 0.66 12.77 23.33
N HIS A 691 -0.03 12.01 22.49
CA HIS A 691 -1.49 11.97 22.49
C HIS A 691 -2.05 11.27 23.74
N ILE A 692 -1.50 10.12 24.12
CA ILE A 692 -1.88 9.42 25.36
C ILE A 692 -1.60 10.31 26.58
N THR A 693 -0.46 11.01 26.63
CA THR A 693 -0.16 11.95 27.71
C THR A 693 -1.22 13.06 27.81
N TRP A 694 -1.74 13.52 26.68
CA TRP A 694 -2.82 14.50 26.66
C TRP A 694 -4.17 13.89 27.06
N LEU A 695 -4.50 12.67 26.62
CA LEU A 695 -5.70 11.95 27.06
C LEU A 695 -5.69 11.75 28.59
N ASP A 696 -4.56 11.36 29.17
CA ASP A 696 -4.39 11.20 30.62
C ASP A 696 -4.82 12.46 31.39
N GLN A 697 -4.50 13.64 30.87
CA GLN A 697 -4.91 14.91 31.46
C GLN A 697 -6.43 15.10 31.41
N GLN A 698 -7.09 14.63 30.35
CA GLN A 698 -8.55 14.76 30.21
C GLN A 698 -9.30 13.76 31.10
N PHE A 699 -8.74 12.56 31.31
CA PHE A 699 -9.31 11.52 32.14
C PHE A 699 -8.97 11.66 33.64
N THR A 700 -8.28 12.71 34.08
CA THR A 700 -7.98 12.94 35.52
C THR A 700 -9.20 12.99 36.44
N SER A 701 -10.35 13.41 35.92
CA SER A 701 -11.65 13.33 36.62
C SER A 701 -12.78 13.34 35.60
N PHE A 702 -13.94 12.79 35.98
CA PHE A 702 -15.11 12.81 35.10
C PHE A 702 -15.54 14.24 34.71
N ALA A 703 -15.45 15.20 35.64
CA ALA A 703 -15.71 16.61 35.37
C ALA A 703 -14.73 17.22 34.37
N ARG A 704 -13.44 16.83 34.43
CA ARG A 704 -12.43 17.27 33.46
C ARG A 704 -12.70 16.70 32.08
N LEU A 705 -13.05 15.42 31.98
CA LEU A 705 -13.41 14.78 30.71
C LEU A 705 -14.56 15.52 30.04
N ARG A 706 -15.67 15.70 30.78
CA ARG A 706 -16.86 16.45 30.32
C ARG A 706 -16.50 17.86 29.82
N SER A 707 -15.77 18.62 30.63
CA SER A 707 -15.35 19.97 30.28
C SER A 707 -14.47 20.01 29.03
N SER A 708 -13.54 19.06 28.87
CA SER A 708 -12.65 18.99 27.70
C SER A 708 -13.40 18.65 26.41
N LEU A 709 -14.56 17.99 26.51
CA LEU A 709 -15.47 17.67 25.41
C LEU A 709 -16.50 18.76 25.14
N GLY A 710 -16.48 19.86 25.90
CA GLY A 710 -17.46 20.95 25.78
C GLY A 710 -18.87 20.58 26.27
N VAL A 711 -18.97 19.57 27.13
CA VAL A 711 -20.24 19.11 27.73
C VAL A 711 -20.28 19.57 29.17
N ASN A 712 -21.27 20.39 29.55
CA ASN A 712 -21.44 20.91 30.92
C ASN A 712 -22.51 20.15 31.68
#